data_AF-A0A358UXU2-F1
#
_entry.id   AF-A0A358UXU2-F1
#
_cell.length_a   1.000
_cell.length_b   1.000
_cell.length_c   1.000
_cell.angle_alpha   90.00
_cell.angle_beta   90.00
_cell.angle_gamma   90.00
#
_symmetry.space_group_name_H-M   'P 1'
#
loop_
_entity.id
_entity.type
_entity.pdbx_description
1 polymer ?
#
loop_
_entity_poly.entity_id
_entity_poly.type
_entity_poly.pdbx_seq_one_letter_code
_entity_poly.pdbx_strand_id
1 'polypeptide(L)'
;MKCFFTSSLDIILKMKSFAHIVSISIFVFTMLTPAGSSNAEWILVRYKDLVNPEQIVRTGERIGTYLSSQTLANSSKALLQPHLDPFIDLLPDALDMVSAPSMTPFRDVSAFYPRELSEPAWVELFRDGRFLALYDGAGTVRLFLPGTSPRRAYQNNYGVVRHCLASISKTAGKINVEVYSYQHDYSKTELKLYPLPYRFSSDAFPIPQNKIPLNLTELFAFFRAGKPLAGANVNEKGLTLLAAEGETPKVDGVPITLSDFAVAYRSIFHAGQNSAFISLDPNASPTLATVNFGGYLENTAVGRTVLSADKRFKTIAAGLDPNTFTDRSNEIRQAVPNFLSAVERDLLGYSNVNGKWIGTRFWFYPESVEIETNENFSAARLIRARFTADAERQRDDFKSSDDFERFKQTMLSPSIRECIANLNSNYDLYSKVFPEFKELDHVARLLGICSWLKRRPAQVLDLDALLSVEVPVKKTPKTKTQMIAAAWLVSKNNSRPDQAAVISNRSIQYLSTYLDLSIEEVFGTADVLTKFLELVAKERGEENISVPNLNWDFVKSKKVREILTTRAHLLAFTKFLASVTNPLKNLPQEEGTFYSMNVLSIGGGINLGSDEFTIRVRRNRGSIRRNRRSAPIAKPPEFLRLPAVSLPSVTEFIRPIPAPELRRTSGYSNSKRSNYSSVDATGNVKTENYWFLRENNSDWRDRLITTRAVRERHYEGGGMVIHEENPEGATSIIGVKQGNVIVFKRQESDVKVSNEVPEWWKE
;
A
#
# COMPACT_ATOMS: atom_id res chain seq x y z
N MET A 1 -31.66 9.08 -29.27
CA MET A 1 -30.26 9.28 -29.71
C MET A 1 -29.92 10.79 -29.83
N LYS A 2 -30.25 11.62 -28.81
CA LYS A 2 -29.98 13.09 -28.77
C LYS A 2 -29.66 13.64 -27.36
N CYS A 3 -29.32 12.79 -26.38
CA CYS A 3 -29.12 13.21 -24.98
C CYS A 3 -27.73 12.90 -24.39
N PHE A 4 -26.68 12.70 -25.20
CA PHE A 4 -25.36 12.24 -24.72
C PHE A 4 -24.20 13.23 -24.86
N PHE A 5 -24.46 14.53 -25.04
CA PHE A 5 -23.41 15.52 -25.33
C PHE A 5 -22.86 16.31 -24.12
N THR A 6 -23.32 16.06 -22.89
CA THR A 6 -22.93 16.90 -21.73
C THR A 6 -21.84 16.30 -20.83
N SER A 7 -21.53 15.00 -20.89
CA SER A 7 -20.54 14.39 -19.97
C SER A 7 -19.08 14.46 -20.47
N SER A 8 -18.85 14.63 -21.77
CA SER A 8 -17.50 14.68 -22.35
C SER A 8 -16.81 16.05 -22.20
N LEU A 9 -17.58 17.13 -21.95
CA LEU A 9 -17.04 18.48 -21.83
C LEU A 9 -16.37 18.72 -20.46
N ASP A 10 -16.84 18.06 -19.40
CA ASP A 10 -16.29 18.22 -18.03
C ASP A 10 -14.93 17.54 -17.82
N ILE A 11 -14.61 16.52 -18.62
CA ILE A 11 -13.28 15.87 -18.61
C ILE A 11 -12.27 16.74 -19.39
N ILE A 12 -12.71 17.37 -20.49
CA ILE A 12 -11.86 18.28 -21.28
C ILE A 12 -11.59 19.60 -20.54
N LEU A 13 -12.54 20.08 -19.72
CA LEU A 13 -12.35 21.29 -18.92
C LEU A 13 -11.45 21.08 -17.68
N LYS A 14 -11.40 19.86 -17.10
CA LYS A 14 -10.47 19.56 -16.00
C LYS A 14 -9.01 19.38 -16.45
N MET A 15 -8.75 19.04 -17.72
CA MET A 15 -7.37 18.97 -18.24
C MET A 15 -6.83 20.33 -18.72
N LYS A 16 -7.69 21.32 -19.01
CA LYS A 16 -7.24 22.64 -19.49
C LYS A 16 -6.77 23.62 -18.40
N SER A 17 -6.97 23.32 -17.11
CA SER A 17 -6.46 24.16 -16.02
C SER A 17 -5.00 23.87 -15.62
N PHE A 18 -4.30 22.97 -16.32
CA PHE A 18 -2.87 22.71 -16.17
C PHE A 18 -2.05 23.25 -17.36
N ALA A 19 -2.33 24.50 -17.78
CA ALA A 19 -1.46 25.22 -18.71
C ALA A 19 -0.23 25.79 -17.98
N HIS A 20 0.58 24.92 -17.37
CA HIS A 20 2.01 25.14 -17.35
C HIS A 20 2.57 24.49 -18.62
N ILE A 21 3.46 25.19 -19.30
CA ILE A 21 4.13 24.71 -20.51
C ILE A 21 4.89 23.43 -20.12
N VAL A 22 4.26 22.28 -20.31
CA VAL A 22 4.93 20.98 -20.24
C VAL A 22 5.73 20.88 -21.53
N SER A 23 7.05 21.05 -21.41
CA SER A 23 7.97 20.89 -22.53
C SER A 23 8.05 19.40 -22.88
N ILE A 24 7.15 18.92 -23.72
CA ILE A 24 7.28 17.63 -24.39
C ILE A 24 8.49 17.75 -25.33
N SER A 25 9.67 17.37 -24.83
CA SER A 25 10.91 17.40 -25.60
C SER A 25 11.00 16.14 -26.46
N ILE A 26 10.38 16.18 -27.63
CA ILE A 26 10.57 15.13 -28.65
C ILE A 26 11.77 15.54 -29.51
N PHE A 27 12.91 14.90 -29.28
CA PHE A 27 14.05 15.01 -30.17
C PHE A 27 13.81 14.12 -31.39
N VAL A 28 13.27 14.71 -32.46
CA VAL A 28 13.24 14.07 -33.78
C VAL A 28 14.59 14.33 -34.45
N PHE A 29 15.49 13.34 -34.44
CA PHE A 29 16.70 13.37 -35.27
C PHE A 29 16.35 12.94 -36.70
N THR A 30 15.61 13.77 -37.45
CA THR A 30 15.38 13.51 -38.87
C THR A 30 16.61 13.92 -39.68
N MET A 31 17.60 13.04 -39.75
CA MET A 31 18.54 13.03 -40.86
C MET A 31 17.78 12.47 -42.07
N LEU A 32 17.47 13.33 -43.04
CA LEU A 32 16.92 12.94 -44.35
C LEU A 32 17.93 12.02 -45.06
N THR A 33 17.88 10.72 -44.75
CA THR A 33 18.67 9.71 -45.44
C THR A 33 17.92 9.29 -46.71
N PRO A 34 18.63 9.11 -47.83
CA PRO A 34 18.02 8.72 -49.09
C PRO A 34 17.32 7.37 -48.96
N ALA A 35 16.18 7.23 -49.63
CA ALA A 35 15.37 6.02 -49.70
C ALA A 35 16.23 4.82 -50.13
N GLY A 36 16.65 4.00 -49.16
CA GLY A 36 17.57 2.89 -49.43
C GLY A 36 18.21 2.25 -48.19
N SER A 37 18.22 2.92 -47.03
CA SER A 37 18.67 2.28 -45.78
C SER A 37 17.48 1.70 -45.00
N SER A 38 17.48 0.39 -44.80
CA SER A 38 16.38 -0.42 -44.25
C SER A 38 16.25 -0.36 -42.72
N ASN A 39 16.94 0.56 -42.06
CA ASN A 39 16.88 0.71 -40.61
C ASN A 39 16.01 1.92 -40.26
N ALA A 40 14.69 1.72 -40.25
CA ALA A 40 13.80 2.71 -39.64
C ALA A 40 14.24 2.94 -38.19
N GLU A 41 14.53 4.20 -37.86
CA GLU A 41 14.89 4.59 -36.51
C GLU A 41 13.68 4.45 -35.57
N TRP A 42 13.96 4.04 -34.34
CA TRP A 42 12.93 3.98 -33.30
C TRP A 42 12.54 5.39 -32.87
N ILE A 43 11.25 5.66 -32.74
CA ILE A 43 10.77 6.90 -32.12
C ILE A 43 10.94 6.76 -30.62
N LEU A 44 11.65 7.70 -30.00
CA LEU A 44 11.84 7.76 -28.55
C LEU A 44 10.85 8.74 -27.93
N VAL A 45 9.98 8.25 -27.04
CA VAL A 45 9.03 9.06 -26.26
C VAL A 45 9.51 9.11 -24.82
N ARG A 46 9.91 10.29 -24.36
CA ARG A 46 10.27 10.54 -22.96
C ARG A 46 9.08 11.15 -22.24
N TYR A 47 8.68 10.57 -21.12
CA TYR A 47 7.49 11.00 -20.38
C TYR A 47 7.78 11.28 -18.90
N LYS A 48 9.05 11.44 -18.52
CA LYS A 48 9.49 11.72 -17.14
C LYS A 48 8.70 12.86 -16.48
N ASP A 49 8.50 13.95 -17.22
CA ASP A 49 7.87 15.16 -16.71
C ASP A 49 6.35 15.01 -16.52
N LEU A 50 5.75 13.94 -17.05
CA LEU A 50 4.35 13.59 -16.87
C LEU A 50 4.12 12.66 -15.67
N VAL A 51 5.18 12.00 -15.17
CA VAL A 51 5.08 11.12 -14.00
C VAL A 51 4.98 11.98 -12.75
N ASN A 52 3.99 11.73 -11.90
CA ASN A 52 3.93 12.34 -10.58
C ASN A 52 4.86 11.60 -9.60
N PRO A 53 6.05 12.14 -9.25
CA PRO A 53 6.99 11.44 -8.38
C PRO A 53 6.47 11.30 -6.95
N GLU A 54 5.51 12.12 -6.53
CA GLU A 54 4.92 12.14 -5.19
C GLU A 54 3.84 11.08 -5.00
N GLN A 55 3.40 10.44 -6.08
CA GLN A 55 2.45 9.34 -5.98
C GLN A 55 3.08 8.18 -5.20
N ILE A 56 2.30 7.65 -4.27
CA ILE A 56 2.71 6.56 -3.37
C ILE A 56 2.37 5.23 -4.05
N VAL A 57 3.36 4.34 -4.19
CA VAL A 57 3.13 2.96 -4.62
C VAL A 57 2.73 2.10 -3.41
N ARG A 58 2.32 0.84 -3.64
CA ARG A 58 1.79 -0.01 -2.57
C ARG A 58 2.72 -0.16 -1.36
N THR A 59 4.04 -0.12 -1.50
CA THR A 59 4.97 -0.18 -0.34
C THR A 59 4.88 1.02 0.61
N GLY A 60 4.14 2.07 0.26
CA GLY A 60 4.11 3.33 0.99
C GLY A 60 5.21 4.31 0.57
N GLU A 61 6.14 3.85 -0.26
CA GLU A 61 7.20 4.68 -0.84
C GLU A 61 6.70 5.47 -2.06
N ARG A 62 7.39 6.56 -2.39
CA ARG A 62 7.08 7.40 -3.54
C ARG A 62 7.60 6.77 -4.84
N ILE A 63 6.90 6.98 -5.97
CA ILE A 63 7.37 6.60 -7.30
C ILE A 63 8.77 7.17 -7.56
N GLY A 64 9.00 8.44 -7.19
CA GLY A 64 10.30 9.10 -7.34
C GLY A 64 11.46 8.34 -6.67
N THR A 65 11.21 7.69 -5.52
CA THR A 65 12.22 6.87 -4.84
C THR A 65 12.69 5.72 -5.73
N TYR A 66 11.76 5.00 -6.36
CA TYR A 66 12.12 3.88 -7.23
C TYR A 66 12.77 4.34 -8.53
N LEU A 67 12.26 5.41 -9.14
CA LEU A 67 12.82 5.96 -10.38
C LEU A 67 14.23 6.53 -10.21
N SER A 68 14.62 6.90 -8.99
CA SER A 68 15.99 7.36 -8.70
C SER A 68 17.03 6.23 -8.66
N SER A 69 16.60 4.97 -8.58
CA SER A 69 17.51 3.82 -8.55
C SER A 69 18.11 3.54 -9.93
N GLN A 70 19.44 3.44 -10.01
CA GLN A 70 20.15 3.18 -11.28
C GLN A 70 19.76 1.84 -11.90
N THR A 71 19.37 0.86 -11.08
CA THR A 71 18.93 -0.47 -11.53
C THR A 71 17.62 -0.84 -10.84
N LEU A 72 16.54 -0.91 -11.61
CA LEU A 72 15.25 -1.40 -11.11
C LEU A 72 15.27 -2.94 -11.07
N ALA A 73 15.31 -3.50 -9.85
CA ALA A 73 15.02 -4.91 -9.62
C ALA A 73 13.61 -5.26 -10.15
N ASN A 74 13.37 -6.55 -10.45
CA ASN A 74 12.05 -7.00 -10.94
C ASN A 74 10.92 -6.67 -9.95
N SER A 75 11.18 -6.77 -8.65
CA SER A 75 10.24 -6.36 -7.59
C SER A 75 9.89 -4.88 -7.66
N SER A 76 10.84 -3.99 -7.95
CA SER A 76 10.57 -2.56 -8.17
C SER A 76 9.76 -2.32 -9.44
N LYS A 77 10.00 -3.08 -10.51
CA LYS A 77 9.20 -2.97 -11.74
C LYS A 77 7.74 -3.35 -11.49
N ALA A 78 7.49 -4.40 -10.70
CA ALA A 78 6.13 -4.79 -10.30
C ALA A 78 5.37 -3.64 -9.61
N LEU A 79 6.08 -2.85 -8.79
CA LEU A 79 5.50 -1.71 -8.07
C LEU A 79 5.21 -0.51 -8.98
N LEU A 80 5.99 -0.35 -10.04
CA LEU A 80 5.86 0.77 -10.98
C LEU A 80 4.91 0.47 -12.14
N GLN A 81 4.76 -0.79 -12.54
CA GLN A 81 3.97 -1.21 -13.71
C GLN A 81 2.59 -0.54 -13.78
N PRO A 82 1.73 -0.60 -12.74
CA PRO A 82 0.37 -0.03 -12.81
C PRO A 82 0.33 1.50 -12.99
N HIS A 83 1.44 2.17 -12.70
CA HIS A 83 1.56 3.63 -12.80
C HIS A 83 2.22 4.08 -14.09
N LEU A 84 3.02 3.22 -14.73
CA LEU A 84 3.83 3.57 -15.88
C LEU A 84 3.30 2.99 -17.19
N ASP A 85 2.70 1.79 -17.18
CA ASP A 85 2.11 1.17 -18.37
C ASP A 85 1.05 2.07 -19.07
N PRO A 86 0.18 2.82 -18.36
CA PRO A 86 -0.76 3.72 -19.01
C PRO A 86 -0.14 4.78 -19.93
N PHE A 87 1.16 5.08 -19.82
CA PHE A 87 1.83 6.02 -20.73
C PHE A 87 1.97 5.50 -22.18
N ILE A 88 1.62 4.23 -22.48
CA ILE A 88 1.56 3.77 -23.88
C ILE A 88 0.52 4.55 -24.71
N ASP A 89 -0.41 5.24 -24.07
CA ASP A 89 -1.38 6.14 -24.74
C ASP A 89 -0.69 7.31 -25.47
N LEU A 90 0.60 7.55 -25.23
CA LEU A 90 1.42 8.51 -25.97
C LEU A 90 1.93 8.00 -27.33
N LEU A 91 1.91 6.67 -27.54
CA LEU A 91 2.44 6.06 -28.77
C LEU A 91 1.70 6.48 -30.06
N PRO A 92 0.35 6.59 -30.07
CA PRO A 92 -0.39 7.06 -31.25
C PRO A 92 0.01 8.48 -31.63
N ASP A 93 0.10 9.39 -30.67
CA ASP A 93 0.50 10.79 -30.91
C ASP A 93 1.93 10.86 -31.47
N ALA A 94 2.86 10.07 -30.89
CA ALA A 94 4.23 10.01 -31.37
C ALA A 94 4.33 9.47 -32.81
N LEU A 95 3.48 8.51 -33.17
CA LEU A 95 3.39 7.97 -34.53
C LEU A 95 2.86 9.03 -35.51
N ASP A 96 1.79 9.72 -35.15
CA ASP A 96 1.13 10.73 -35.97
C ASP A 96 1.99 12.00 -36.14
N MET A 97 3.01 12.22 -35.31
CA MET A 97 4.00 13.29 -35.51
C MET A 97 5.02 13.01 -36.60
N VAL A 98 5.33 11.73 -36.88
CA VAL A 98 6.32 11.33 -37.90
C VAL A 98 5.67 10.73 -39.15
N SER A 99 4.38 10.44 -39.08
CA SER A 99 3.57 9.92 -40.18
C SER A 99 2.50 10.94 -40.54
N ALA A 100 1.91 10.84 -41.74
CA ALA A 100 0.71 11.63 -42.02
C ALA A 100 -0.41 11.22 -41.03
N PRO A 101 -1.04 12.17 -40.33
CA PRO A 101 -2.12 11.85 -39.42
C PRO A 101 -3.27 11.16 -40.17
N SER A 102 -3.93 10.22 -39.51
CA SER A 102 -5.09 9.56 -40.09
C SER A 102 -6.21 10.56 -40.36
N MET A 103 -6.89 10.41 -41.51
CA MET A 103 -8.08 11.21 -41.84
C MET A 103 -9.26 10.90 -40.90
N THR A 104 -9.27 9.70 -40.30
CA THR A 104 -10.30 9.24 -39.36
C THR A 104 -9.73 9.16 -37.94
N PRO A 105 -10.43 9.71 -36.94
CA PRO A 105 -9.97 9.65 -35.56
C PRO A 105 -10.09 8.22 -35.03
N PHE A 106 -8.97 7.73 -34.50
CA PHE A 106 -8.89 6.45 -33.83
C PHE A 106 -9.46 6.54 -32.40
N ARG A 107 -10.16 5.50 -31.95
CA ARG A 107 -10.69 5.38 -30.59
C ARG A 107 -10.19 4.10 -29.93
N ASP A 108 -9.85 4.18 -28.64
CA ASP A 108 -9.49 2.99 -27.87
C ASP A 108 -10.66 1.99 -27.84
N VAL A 109 -10.36 0.76 -28.24
CA VAL A 109 -11.33 -0.33 -28.27
C VAL A 109 -11.81 -0.68 -26.86
N SER A 110 -10.96 -0.53 -25.85
CA SER A 110 -11.34 -0.78 -24.45
C SER A 110 -12.45 0.16 -23.96
N ALA A 111 -12.55 1.36 -24.54
CA ALA A 111 -13.56 2.36 -24.20
C ALA A 111 -14.99 1.98 -24.66
N PHE A 112 -15.15 1.00 -25.55
CA PHE A 112 -16.47 0.45 -25.91
C PHE A 112 -17.09 -0.42 -24.82
N TYR A 113 -16.31 -0.76 -23.79
CA TYR A 113 -16.72 -1.51 -22.62
C TYR A 113 -16.61 -0.58 -21.41
N PRO A 114 -17.71 -0.06 -20.84
CA PRO A 114 -17.66 0.71 -19.59
C PRO A 114 -17.40 -0.21 -18.38
N ARG A 115 -16.64 0.27 -17.38
CA ARG A 115 -16.29 -0.50 -16.16
C ARG A 115 -17.52 -0.86 -15.30
N GLU A 116 -18.68 -0.27 -15.58
CA GLU A 116 -19.95 -0.53 -14.91
C GLU A 116 -20.73 -1.71 -15.50
N LEU A 117 -20.33 -2.21 -16.68
CA LEU A 117 -21.01 -3.29 -17.40
C LEU A 117 -20.13 -4.53 -17.51
N SER A 118 -20.78 -5.71 -17.65
CA SER A 118 -20.06 -6.96 -17.92
C SER A 118 -19.21 -6.83 -19.18
N GLU A 119 -18.04 -7.45 -19.16
CA GLU A 119 -17.07 -7.31 -20.23
C GLU A 119 -16.24 -8.58 -20.42
N PRO A 120 -15.73 -8.84 -21.63
CA PRO A 120 -14.79 -9.93 -21.83
C PRO A 120 -13.52 -9.78 -20.98
N ALA A 121 -12.99 -10.89 -20.47
CA ALA A 121 -11.82 -10.90 -19.61
C ALA A 121 -10.57 -10.24 -20.23
N TRP A 122 -10.44 -10.20 -21.57
CA TRP A 122 -9.35 -9.50 -22.27
C TRP A 122 -9.36 -7.97 -22.07
N VAL A 123 -10.52 -7.34 -21.80
CA VAL A 123 -10.65 -5.87 -21.78
C VAL A 123 -9.74 -5.24 -20.72
N GLU A 124 -9.65 -5.82 -19.52
CA GLU A 124 -8.75 -5.33 -18.46
C GLU A 124 -7.26 -5.38 -18.86
N LEU A 125 -6.86 -6.27 -19.77
CA LEU A 125 -5.46 -6.32 -20.26
C LEU A 125 -5.10 -5.11 -21.10
N PHE A 126 -6.08 -4.52 -21.81
CA PHE A 126 -5.87 -3.29 -22.56
C PHE A 126 -5.94 -2.06 -21.66
N ARG A 127 -6.84 -2.05 -20.67
CA ARG A 127 -6.95 -0.94 -19.70
C ARG A 127 -5.73 -0.78 -18.79
N ASP A 128 -4.95 -1.82 -18.57
CA ASP A 128 -3.70 -1.75 -17.79
C ASP A 128 -2.61 -0.93 -18.51
N GLY A 129 -2.73 -0.74 -19.83
CA GLY A 129 -1.73 -0.01 -20.61
C GLY A 129 -0.55 -0.89 -21.07
N ARG A 130 -0.71 -2.21 -21.10
CA ARG A 130 0.29 -3.13 -21.70
C ARG A 130 0.00 -3.46 -23.17
N PHE A 131 -1.25 -3.28 -23.58
CA PHE A 131 -1.69 -3.44 -24.96
C PHE A 131 -2.59 -2.26 -25.30
N LEU A 132 -2.42 -1.68 -26.49
CA LEU A 132 -3.33 -0.66 -26.99
C LEU A 132 -3.88 -1.10 -28.34
N ALA A 133 -5.21 -1.05 -28.46
CA ALA A 133 -5.92 -1.27 -29.71
C ALA A 133 -6.78 -0.06 -30.00
N LEU A 134 -6.57 0.55 -31.17
CA LEU A 134 -7.38 1.67 -31.61
C LEU A 134 -8.15 1.31 -32.87
N TYR A 135 -9.41 1.70 -32.95
CA TYR A 135 -10.29 1.47 -34.09
C TYR A 135 -10.80 2.80 -34.66
N ASP A 136 -10.76 2.95 -35.98
CA ASP A 136 -11.14 4.19 -36.68
C ASP A 136 -12.63 4.27 -37.08
N GLY A 137 -13.40 3.20 -36.86
CA GLY A 137 -14.80 3.11 -37.32
C GLY A 137 -14.97 2.86 -38.82
N ALA A 138 -13.88 2.90 -39.60
CA ALA A 138 -13.86 2.72 -41.05
C ALA A 138 -13.22 1.38 -41.47
N GLY A 139 -12.90 0.52 -40.51
CA GLY A 139 -12.38 -0.83 -40.76
C GLY A 139 -10.87 -0.97 -40.53
N THR A 140 -10.20 0.02 -39.96
CA THR A 140 -8.77 -0.06 -39.62
C THR A 140 -8.56 -0.15 -38.11
N VAL A 141 -7.71 -1.08 -37.69
CA VAL A 141 -7.28 -1.24 -36.30
C VAL A 141 -5.77 -1.04 -36.20
N ARG A 142 -5.33 -0.15 -35.33
CA ARG A 142 -3.91 -0.02 -34.93
C ARG A 142 -3.68 -0.77 -33.63
N LEU A 143 -2.69 -1.64 -33.59
CA LEU A 143 -2.26 -2.37 -32.40
C LEU A 143 -0.86 -1.91 -31.98
N PHE A 144 -0.67 -1.56 -30.72
CA PHE A 144 0.64 -1.29 -30.14
C PHE A 144 0.97 -2.39 -29.12
N LEU A 145 1.98 -3.21 -29.44
CA LEU A 145 2.29 -4.43 -28.71
C LEU A 145 3.75 -4.44 -28.23
N PRO A 146 4.04 -4.97 -27.04
CA PRO A 146 5.41 -5.07 -26.56
C PRO A 146 6.23 -6.02 -27.45
N GLY A 147 7.39 -5.58 -27.90
CA GLY A 147 8.30 -6.39 -28.71
C GLY A 147 9.37 -5.60 -29.46
N THR A 148 10.25 -6.33 -30.16
CA THR A 148 11.35 -5.77 -30.96
C THR A 148 11.04 -5.65 -32.45
N SER A 149 10.00 -6.34 -32.92
CA SER A 149 9.52 -6.23 -34.31
C SER A 149 8.01 -6.43 -34.32
N PRO A 150 7.26 -5.72 -35.18
CA PRO A 150 5.80 -5.77 -35.11
C PRO A 150 5.22 -7.14 -35.47
N ARG A 151 5.80 -7.85 -36.44
CA ARG A 151 5.36 -9.21 -36.78
C ARG A 151 5.57 -10.18 -35.61
N ARG A 152 6.73 -10.17 -34.95
CA ARG A 152 6.98 -11.04 -33.78
C ARG A 152 6.13 -10.60 -32.59
N ALA A 153 5.93 -9.30 -32.38
CA ALA A 153 5.05 -8.79 -31.33
C ALA A 153 3.61 -9.27 -31.54
N TYR A 154 3.11 -9.24 -32.78
CA TYR A 154 1.82 -9.83 -33.13
C TYR A 154 1.77 -11.32 -32.81
N GLN A 155 2.75 -12.10 -33.27
CA GLN A 155 2.80 -13.55 -33.07
C GLN A 155 2.86 -13.92 -31.57
N ASN A 156 3.70 -13.24 -30.80
CA ASN A 156 3.90 -13.50 -29.38
C ASN A 156 2.67 -13.15 -28.53
N ASN A 157 1.86 -12.19 -28.98
CA ASN A 157 0.67 -11.72 -28.27
C ASN A 157 -0.64 -12.12 -28.97
N TYR A 158 -0.58 -12.97 -30.01
CA TYR A 158 -1.73 -13.32 -30.87
C TYR A 158 -2.89 -13.89 -30.06
N GLY A 159 -2.58 -14.74 -29.07
CA GLY A 159 -3.57 -15.34 -28.18
C GLY A 159 -4.47 -14.33 -27.47
N VAL A 160 -3.91 -13.17 -27.08
CA VAL A 160 -4.65 -12.06 -26.46
C VAL A 160 -5.36 -11.22 -27.52
N VAL A 161 -4.62 -10.69 -28.50
CA VAL A 161 -5.15 -9.66 -29.42
C VAL A 161 -6.22 -10.20 -30.37
N ARG A 162 -6.22 -11.51 -30.67
CA ARG A 162 -7.25 -12.13 -31.51
C ARG A 162 -8.67 -11.91 -30.96
N HIS A 163 -8.85 -11.85 -29.64
CA HIS A 163 -10.17 -11.67 -29.02
C HIS A 163 -10.68 -10.25 -29.21
N CYS A 164 -9.80 -9.27 -29.04
CA CYS A 164 -10.08 -7.88 -29.37
C CYS A 164 -10.43 -7.73 -30.85
N LEU A 165 -9.59 -8.23 -31.76
CA LEU A 165 -9.81 -8.14 -33.20
C LEU A 165 -11.09 -8.86 -33.67
N ALA A 166 -11.37 -10.05 -33.13
CA ALA A 166 -12.61 -10.77 -33.41
C ALA A 166 -13.86 -10.02 -32.94
N SER A 167 -13.79 -9.28 -31.83
CA SER A 167 -14.92 -8.47 -31.36
C SER A 167 -15.24 -7.33 -32.32
N ILE A 168 -14.21 -6.70 -32.91
CA ILE A 168 -14.37 -5.64 -33.90
C ILE A 168 -14.86 -6.22 -35.23
N SER A 169 -14.25 -7.31 -35.71
CA SER A 169 -14.59 -7.91 -37.01
C SER A 169 -16.02 -8.46 -37.07
N LYS A 170 -16.60 -8.88 -35.93
CA LYS A 170 -18.03 -9.24 -35.84
C LYS A 170 -18.97 -8.12 -36.28
N THR A 171 -18.58 -6.86 -36.07
CA THR A 171 -19.41 -5.69 -36.40
C THR A 171 -18.98 -5.07 -37.72
N ALA A 172 -17.66 -4.98 -37.96
CA ALA A 172 -17.08 -4.30 -39.11
C ALA A 172 -16.88 -5.21 -40.34
N GLY A 173 -16.99 -6.52 -40.19
CA GLY A 173 -16.59 -7.49 -41.20
C GLY A 173 -15.06 -7.57 -41.33
N LYS A 174 -14.56 -7.51 -42.57
CA LYS A 174 -13.13 -7.53 -42.84
C LYS A 174 -12.47 -6.25 -42.36
N ILE A 175 -11.43 -6.39 -41.52
CA ILE A 175 -10.67 -5.26 -40.98
C ILE A 175 -9.23 -5.26 -41.48
N ASN A 176 -8.66 -4.08 -41.65
CA ASN A 176 -7.24 -3.83 -41.88
C ASN A 176 -6.56 -3.67 -40.52
N VAL A 177 -5.46 -4.38 -40.29
CA VAL A 177 -4.73 -4.36 -39.02
C VAL A 177 -3.32 -3.83 -39.26
N GLU A 178 -2.95 -2.79 -38.53
CA GLU A 178 -1.61 -2.24 -38.46
C GLU A 178 -1.01 -2.56 -37.08
N VAL A 179 -0.02 -3.43 -37.03
CA VAL A 179 0.67 -3.76 -35.78
C VAL A 179 1.95 -2.95 -35.68
N TYR A 180 2.14 -2.26 -34.57
CA TYR A 180 3.35 -1.57 -34.15
C TYR A 180 3.95 -2.30 -32.94
N SER A 181 5.28 -2.34 -32.87
CA SER A 181 5.96 -2.87 -31.69
C SER A 181 6.58 -1.75 -30.87
N TYR A 182 6.54 -1.88 -29.55
CA TYR A 182 7.20 -0.94 -28.65
C TYR A 182 8.03 -1.63 -27.55
N GLN A 183 8.94 -0.87 -26.95
CA GLN A 183 9.66 -1.23 -25.73
C GLN A 183 9.41 -0.18 -24.65
N HIS A 184 9.42 -0.61 -23.38
CA HIS A 184 9.15 0.25 -22.25
C HIS A 184 10.26 0.14 -21.21
N ASP A 185 10.99 1.24 -21.02
CA ASP A 185 12.06 1.34 -20.04
C ASP A 185 11.60 2.22 -18.86
N TYR A 186 11.17 1.56 -17.79
CA TYR A 186 10.67 2.25 -16.59
C TYR A 186 11.74 3.10 -15.90
N SER A 187 13.01 2.68 -15.88
CA SER A 187 14.04 3.42 -15.15
C SER A 187 14.35 4.75 -15.83
N LYS A 188 14.22 4.79 -17.15
CA LYS A 188 14.40 6.00 -17.95
C LYS A 188 13.11 6.76 -18.18
N THR A 189 11.96 6.20 -17.82
CA THR A 189 10.64 6.72 -18.20
C THR A 189 10.56 6.99 -19.70
N GLU A 190 10.94 5.96 -20.48
CA GLU A 190 11.03 6.00 -21.94
C GLU A 190 10.20 4.90 -22.59
N LEU A 191 9.50 5.25 -23.67
CA LEU A 191 8.92 4.32 -24.62
C LEU A 191 9.70 4.41 -25.94
N LYS A 192 9.99 3.26 -26.55
CA LYS A 192 10.58 3.20 -27.89
C LYS A 192 9.56 2.57 -28.83
N LEU A 193 9.15 3.28 -29.87
CA LEU A 193 8.19 2.81 -30.86
C LEU A 193 8.88 2.50 -32.19
N TYR A 194 8.59 1.35 -32.77
CA TYR A 194 9.02 1.03 -34.12
C TYR A 194 7.97 1.52 -35.13
N PRO A 195 8.28 2.51 -35.99
CA PRO A 195 7.27 3.23 -36.77
C PRO A 195 6.77 2.48 -38.01
N LEU A 196 7.46 1.43 -38.45
CA LEU A 196 7.02 0.64 -39.61
C LEU A 196 6.13 -0.53 -39.14
N PRO A 197 4.83 -0.54 -39.46
CA PRO A 197 3.94 -1.58 -38.96
C PRO A 197 4.02 -2.87 -39.77
N TYR A 198 3.62 -3.97 -39.13
CA TYR A 198 3.20 -5.18 -39.83
C TYR A 198 1.72 -5.06 -40.20
N ARG A 199 1.42 -5.07 -41.51
CA ARG A 199 0.07 -4.88 -42.05
C ARG A 199 -0.51 -6.16 -42.63
N PHE A 200 -1.79 -6.39 -42.37
CA PHE A 200 -2.58 -7.44 -43.01
C PHE A 200 -4.08 -7.10 -42.91
N SER A 201 -4.93 -7.80 -43.66
CA SER A 201 -6.39 -7.67 -43.55
C SER A 201 -7.01 -9.04 -43.30
N SER A 202 -7.98 -9.12 -42.40
CA SER A 202 -8.68 -10.37 -42.09
C SER A 202 -10.10 -10.07 -41.61
N ASP A 203 -11.02 -10.98 -41.88
CA ASP A 203 -12.37 -11.02 -41.29
C ASP A 203 -12.48 -12.03 -40.14
N ALA A 204 -11.52 -12.94 -40.03
CA ALA A 204 -11.47 -13.98 -39.00
C ALA A 204 -10.13 -13.99 -38.24
N PHE A 205 -10.21 -14.34 -36.95
CA PHE A 205 -9.06 -14.47 -36.05
C PHE A 205 -9.13 -15.82 -35.32
N PRO A 206 -8.80 -16.92 -36.02
CA PRO A 206 -9.01 -18.27 -35.50
C PRO A 206 -8.06 -18.63 -34.35
N ILE A 207 -8.31 -19.78 -33.75
CA ILE A 207 -7.42 -20.43 -32.77
C ILE A 207 -5.99 -20.51 -33.33
N PRO A 208 -4.95 -20.27 -32.52
CA PRO A 208 -3.57 -20.38 -33.01
C PRO A 208 -3.28 -21.79 -33.55
N GLN A 209 -2.48 -21.87 -34.60
CA GLN A 209 -2.08 -23.16 -35.19
C GLN A 209 -1.42 -24.06 -34.13
N ASN A 210 -1.66 -25.37 -34.23
CA ASN A 210 -1.12 -26.39 -33.33
C ASN A 210 -1.56 -26.24 -31.86
N LYS A 211 -2.64 -25.50 -31.59
CA LYS A 211 -3.28 -25.47 -30.27
C LYS A 211 -4.54 -26.32 -30.27
N ILE A 212 -4.75 -27.05 -29.18
CA ILE A 212 -5.98 -27.76 -28.88
C ILE A 212 -6.99 -26.74 -28.35
N PRO A 213 -8.18 -26.62 -28.97
CA PRO A 213 -9.21 -25.68 -28.51
C PRO A 213 -9.68 -26.01 -27.10
N LEU A 214 -9.97 -24.98 -26.31
CA LEU A 214 -10.58 -25.14 -24.99
C LEU A 214 -12.10 -25.29 -25.13
N ASN A 215 -12.67 -26.35 -24.56
CA ASN A 215 -14.13 -26.54 -24.54
C ASN A 215 -14.77 -25.69 -23.43
N LEU A 216 -15.07 -24.42 -23.74
CA LEU A 216 -15.69 -23.50 -22.78
C LEU A 216 -17.08 -23.96 -22.32
N THR A 217 -17.81 -24.71 -23.14
CA THR A 217 -19.13 -25.26 -22.79
C THR A 217 -19.03 -26.31 -21.68
N GLU A 218 -18.05 -27.22 -21.78
CA GLU A 218 -17.79 -28.22 -20.73
C GLU A 218 -17.28 -27.56 -19.44
N LEU A 219 -16.40 -26.56 -19.54
CA LEU A 219 -15.95 -25.81 -18.36
C LEU A 219 -17.11 -25.07 -17.68
N PHE A 220 -18.00 -24.44 -18.48
CA PHE A 220 -19.21 -23.82 -17.96
C PHE A 220 -20.12 -24.84 -17.26
N ALA A 221 -20.33 -26.01 -17.87
CA ALA A 221 -21.11 -27.10 -17.28
C ALA A 221 -20.50 -27.60 -15.97
N PHE A 222 -19.16 -27.72 -15.89
CA PHE A 222 -18.45 -28.09 -14.66
C PHE A 222 -18.74 -27.11 -13.52
N PHE A 223 -18.58 -25.80 -13.74
CA PHE A 223 -18.84 -24.80 -12.69
C PHE A 223 -20.33 -24.72 -12.34
N ARG A 224 -21.23 -24.89 -13.30
CA ARG A 224 -22.69 -24.94 -13.06
C ARG A 224 -23.11 -26.13 -12.22
N ALA A 225 -22.41 -27.27 -12.31
CA ALA A 225 -22.65 -28.43 -11.45
C ALA A 225 -22.36 -28.13 -9.96
N GLY A 226 -21.62 -27.06 -9.67
CA GLY A 226 -21.44 -26.56 -8.31
C GLY A 226 -20.65 -27.50 -7.40
N LYS A 227 -19.72 -28.29 -7.96
CA LYS A 227 -18.82 -29.15 -7.17
C LYS A 227 -17.45 -28.49 -6.92
N PRO A 228 -16.80 -28.74 -5.77
CA PRO A 228 -15.45 -28.26 -5.50
C PRO A 228 -14.40 -28.71 -6.53
N LEU A 229 -13.56 -27.78 -6.99
CA LEU A 229 -12.44 -28.08 -7.88
C LEU A 229 -11.34 -28.86 -7.14
N ALA A 230 -11.05 -30.08 -7.59
CA ALA A 230 -10.10 -31.00 -6.96
C ALA A 230 -8.82 -31.20 -7.76
N GLY A 231 -8.82 -30.87 -9.05
CA GLY A 231 -7.70 -31.14 -9.93
C GLY A 231 -8.03 -30.82 -11.37
N ALA A 232 -7.13 -31.20 -12.28
CA ALA A 232 -7.34 -31.09 -13.70
C ALA A 232 -6.50 -32.12 -14.46
N ASN A 233 -7.01 -32.59 -15.59
CA ASN A 233 -6.29 -33.42 -16.54
C ASN A 233 -6.18 -32.68 -17.87
N VAL A 234 -5.06 -32.87 -18.55
CA VAL A 234 -4.88 -32.45 -19.93
C VAL A 234 -4.48 -33.63 -20.78
N ASN A 235 -5.26 -33.88 -21.83
CA ASN A 235 -5.04 -34.92 -22.81
C ASN A 235 -5.31 -34.37 -24.22
N GLU A 236 -5.32 -35.26 -25.22
CA GLU A 236 -5.57 -34.91 -26.62
C GLU A 236 -6.93 -34.25 -26.87
N LYS A 237 -7.92 -34.49 -26.00
CA LYS A 237 -9.25 -33.86 -26.05
C LYS A 237 -9.30 -32.47 -25.40
N GLY A 238 -8.22 -32.04 -24.74
CA GLY A 238 -8.13 -30.72 -24.10
C GLY A 238 -8.02 -30.79 -22.58
N LEU A 239 -8.60 -29.79 -21.91
CA LEU A 239 -8.61 -29.64 -20.44
C LEU A 239 -9.89 -30.24 -19.86
N THR A 240 -9.74 -31.16 -18.91
CA THR A 240 -10.85 -31.67 -18.10
C THR A 240 -10.62 -31.28 -16.64
N LEU A 241 -11.56 -30.57 -16.03
CA LEU A 241 -11.50 -30.27 -14.59
C LEU A 241 -12.05 -31.44 -13.77
N LEU A 242 -11.42 -31.72 -12.63
CA LEU A 242 -11.81 -32.78 -11.72
C LEU A 242 -12.54 -32.19 -10.52
N ALA A 243 -13.66 -32.79 -10.15
CA ALA A 243 -14.46 -32.38 -9.00
C ALA A 243 -14.20 -33.30 -7.79
N ALA A 244 -14.27 -32.75 -6.59
CA ALA A 244 -14.44 -33.51 -5.36
C ALA A 244 -15.91 -33.48 -4.93
N GLU A 245 -16.29 -34.42 -4.06
CA GLU A 245 -17.54 -34.31 -3.31
C GLU A 245 -17.42 -33.23 -2.24
N GLY A 246 -18.52 -32.52 -1.98
CA GLY A 246 -18.56 -31.47 -0.97
C GLY A 246 -19.61 -30.39 -1.25
N GLU A 247 -19.64 -29.39 -0.37
CA GLU A 247 -20.54 -28.24 -0.53
C GLU A 247 -20.20 -27.41 -1.76
N THR A 248 -21.21 -26.73 -2.29
CA THR A 248 -21.04 -25.83 -3.44
C THR A 248 -20.04 -24.72 -3.13
N PRO A 249 -18.92 -24.64 -3.87
CA PRO A 249 -17.89 -23.65 -3.60
C PRO A 249 -18.38 -22.26 -3.98
N LYS A 250 -18.01 -21.27 -3.18
CA LYS A 250 -18.43 -19.88 -3.34
C LYS A 250 -17.25 -18.91 -3.41
N VAL A 251 -17.49 -17.76 -4.03
CA VAL A 251 -16.67 -16.55 -4.00
C VAL A 251 -17.59 -15.33 -3.91
N ASP A 252 -17.32 -14.38 -3.02
CA ASP A 252 -18.18 -13.23 -2.72
C ASP A 252 -19.63 -13.65 -2.42
N GLY A 253 -19.79 -14.73 -1.65
CA GLY A 253 -21.09 -15.28 -1.24
C GLY A 253 -21.88 -16.01 -2.34
N VAL A 254 -21.39 -16.05 -3.58
CA VAL A 254 -22.09 -16.67 -4.73
C VAL A 254 -21.35 -17.89 -5.26
N PRO A 255 -22.04 -18.88 -5.86
CA PRO A 255 -21.38 -20.04 -6.47
C PRO A 255 -20.33 -19.63 -7.50
N ILE A 256 -19.20 -20.35 -7.53
CA ILE A 256 -18.11 -20.10 -8.49
C ILE A 256 -18.59 -20.34 -9.93
N THR A 257 -18.15 -19.48 -10.83
CA THR A 257 -18.50 -19.48 -12.24
C THR A 257 -17.26 -19.62 -13.14
N LEU A 258 -17.47 -19.86 -14.44
CA LEU A 258 -16.39 -19.83 -15.43
C LEU A 258 -15.68 -18.47 -15.48
N SER A 259 -16.40 -17.38 -15.21
CA SER A 259 -15.83 -16.03 -15.15
C SER A 259 -14.77 -15.90 -14.06
N ASP A 260 -14.95 -16.53 -12.90
CA ASP A 260 -13.95 -16.54 -11.81
C ASP A 260 -12.68 -17.30 -12.21
N PHE A 261 -12.83 -18.40 -12.97
CA PHE A 261 -11.70 -19.12 -13.54
C PHE A 261 -10.97 -18.32 -14.63
N ALA A 262 -11.71 -17.55 -15.45
CA ALA A 262 -11.12 -16.63 -16.42
C ALA A 262 -10.34 -15.48 -15.74
N VAL A 263 -10.84 -14.97 -14.61
CA VAL A 263 -10.13 -13.98 -13.77
C VAL A 263 -8.84 -14.58 -13.21
N ALA A 264 -8.89 -15.78 -12.63
CA ALA A 264 -7.71 -16.49 -12.15
C ALA A 264 -6.69 -16.79 -13.27
N TYR A 265 -7.18 -17.11 -14.47
CA TYR A 265 -6.34 -17.33 -15.64
C TYR A 265 -5.59 -16.05 -16.02
N ARG A 266 -6.30 -14.93 -16.23
CA ARG A 266 -5.64 -13.67 -16.63
C ARG A 266 -4.69 -13.15 -15.54
N SER A 267 -5.02 -13.35 -14.27
CA SER A 267 -4.16 -12.94 -13.15
C SER A 267 -2.83 -13.71 -13.11
N ILE A 268 -2.82 -14.97 -13.55
CA ILE A 268 -1.62 -15.81 -13.54
C ILE A 268 -0.83 -15.68 -14.85
N PHE A 269 -1.50 -15.63 -16.01
CA PHE A 269 -0.83 -15.65 -17.31
C PHE A 269 -0.39 -14.26 -17.78
N HIS A 270 -1.21 -13.24 -17.53
CA HIS A 270 -1.09 -11.96 -18.23
C HIS A 270 -0.71 -10.77 -17.35
N ALA A 271 -0.64 -10.97 -16.04
CA ALA A 271 -0.36 -9.90 -15.05
C ALA A 271 1.05 -9.29 -15.15
N GLY A 272 1.96 -9.92 -15.91
CA GLY A 272 3.34 -9.42 -16.02
C GLY A 272 4.04 -9.49 -14.67
N GLN A 273 4.57 -8.34 -14.22
CA GLN A 273 5.18 -8.20 -12.90
C GLN A 273 4.15 -7.83 -11.82
N ASN A 274 2.97 -7.34 -12.21
CA ASN A 274 1.87 -6.99 -11.32
C ASN A 274 1.08 -8.23 -10.86
N SER A 275 1.76 -9.22 -10.24
CA SER A 275 1.15 -10.49 -9.80
C SER A 275 -0.07 -10.29 -8.89
N ALA A 276 -0.89 -11.32 -8.73
CA ALA A 276 -2.10 -11.25 -7.91
C ALA A 276 -1.77 -10.85 -6.45
N PHE A 277 -2.33 -9.73 -5.99
CA PHE A 277 -2.27 -9.28 -4.60
C PHE A 277 -3.48 -8.39 -4.25
N ILE A 278 -3.64 -8.14 -2.95
CA ILE A 278 -4.49 -7.08 -2.40
C ILE A 278 -3.72 -6.37 -1.29
N SER A 279 -3.76 -5.05 -1.27
CA SER A 279 -3.15 -4.25 -0.21
C SER A 279 -4.07 -3.12 0.24
N LEU A 280 -3.98 -2.80 1.54
CA LEU A 280 -4.56 -1.59 2.14
C LEU A 280 -3.41 -0.67 2.51
N ASP A 281 -3.12 0.27 1.62
CA ASP A 281 -1.93 1.12 1.68
C ASP A 281 -2.24 2.48 2.31
N PRO A 282 -1.21 3.19 2.81
CA PRO A 282 -1.37 4.56 3.28
C PRO A 282 -2.03 5.45 2.21
N ASN A 283 -2.87 6.37 2.68
CA ASN A 283 -3.49 7.39 1.84
C ASN A 283 -2.96 8.77 2.20
N ALA A 284 -3.10 9.73 1.28
CA ALA A 284 -2.78 11.13 1.55
C ALA A 284 -3.58 11.68 2.74
N SER A 285 -4.83 11.23 2.91
CA SER A 285 -5.58 11.44 4.15
C SER A 285 -5.23 10.33 5.16
N PRO A 286 -4.77 10.68 6.38
CA PRO A 286 -4.46 9.67 7.40
C PRO A 286 -5.73 9.01 7.97
N THR A 287 -6.92 9.47 7.58
CA THR A 287 -8.20 8.85 7.97
C THR A 287 -8.68 7.79 6.98
N LEU A 288 -7.95 7.58 5.89
CA LEU A 288 -8.28 6.66 4.82
C LEU A 288 -7.13 5.69 4.56
N ALA A 289 -7.46 4.53 4.00
CA ALA A 289 -6.53 3.62 3.37
C ALA A 289 -6.88 3.53 1.88
N THR A 290 -5.85 3.45 1.03
CA THR A 290 -5.98 3.17 -0.41
C THR A 290 -6.08 1.66 -0.59
N VAL A 291 -7.02 1.20 -1.40
CA VAL A 291 -7.18 -0.22 -1.71
C VAL A 291 -6.56 -0.48 -3.08
N ASN A 292 -5.53 -1.29 -3.14
CA ASN A 292 -4.83 -1.62 -4.38
C ASN A 292 -4.93 -3.11 -4.67
N PHE A 293 -5.11 -3.45 -5.95
CA PHE A 293 -5.17 -4.82 -6.43
C PHE A 293 -4.07 -5.05 -7.46
N GLY A 294 -3.45 -6.22 -7.41
CA GLY A 294 -2.62 -6.76 -8.48
C GLY A 294 -3.31 -7.87 -9.24
N GLY A 295 -2.77 -8.24 -10.39
CA GLY A 295 -3.21 -9.40 -11.18
C GLY A 295 -4.62 -9.27 -11.74
N TYR A 296 -5.09 -8.06 -12.05
CA TYR A 296 -6.43 -7.83 -12.61
C TYR A 296 -7.58 -8.40 -11.76
N LEU A 297 -7.39 -8.40 -10.44
CA LEU A 297 -8.41 -8.80 -9.47
C LEU A 297 -9.41 -7.69 -9.16
N GLU A 298 -9.07 -6.42 -9.43
CA GLU A 298 -9.96 -5.28 -9.19
C GLU A 298 -11.31 -5.47 -9.91
N ASN A 299 -12.40 -5.08 -9.25
CA ASN A 299 -13.76 -5.14 -9.77
C ASN A 299 -14.28 -6.56 -10.12
N THR A 300 -13.71 -7.61 -9.52
CA THR A 300 -14.13 -9.00 -9.69
C THR A 300 -14.63 -9.62 -8.38
N ALA A 301 -15.39 -10.73 -8.45
CA ALA A 301 -15.78 -11.49 -7.26
C ALA A 301 -14.55 -12.04 -6.52
N VAL A 302 -13.57 -12.57 -7.25
CA VAL A 302 -12.27 -13.01 -6.70
C VAL A 302 -11.59 -11.88 -5.93
N GLY A 303 -11.53 -10.67 -6.49
CA GLY A 303 -11.00 -9.46 -5.84
C GLY A 303 -11.74 -9.12 -4.54
N ARG A 304 -13.07 -9.18 -4.55
CA ARG A 304 -13.87 -8.94 -3.35
C ARG A 304 -13.64 -9.99 -2.28
N THR A 305 -13.49 -11.26 -2.64
CA THR A 305 -13.15 -12.36 -1.71
C THR A 305 -11.81 -12.11 -1.04
N VAL A 306 -10.74 -11.85 -1.81
CA VAL A 306 -9.40 -11.62 -1.23
C VAL A 306 -9.36 -10.38 -0.35
N LEU A 307 -10.03 -9.29 -0.75
CA LEU A 307 -10.16 -8.09 0.08
C LEU A 307 -10.95 -8.37 1.36
N SER A 308 -12.00 -9.18 1.29
CA SER A 308 -12.81 -9.49 2.46
C SER A 308 -12.04 -10.40 3.42
N ALA A 309 -11.33 -11.40 2.93
CA ALA A 309 -10.43 -12.22 3.74
C ALA A 309 -9.34 -11.37 4.44
N ASP A 310 -8.68 -10.46 3.72
CA ASP A 310 -7.72 -9.52 4.31
C ASP A 310 -8.33 -8.66 5.44
N LYS A 311 -9.57 -8.18 5.27
CA LYS A 311 -10.30 -7.49 6.35
C LYS A 311 -10.62 -8.41 7.54
N ARG A 312 -10.96 -9.68 7.30
CA ARG A 312 -11.20 -10.66 8.37
C ARG A 312 -9.94 -10.97 9.15
N PHE A 313 -8.80 -11.02 8.47
CA PHE A 313 -7.53 -11.14 9.18
C PHE A 313 -7.27 -9.92 10.07
N LYS A 314 -7.52 -8.70 9.57
CA LYS A 314 -7.47 -7.48 10.41
C LYS A 314 -8.47 -7.51 11.55
N THR A 315 -9.64 -8.12 11.34
CA THR A 315 -10.66 -8.34 12.38
C THR A 315 -10.13 -9.25 13.48
N ILE A 316 -9.43 -10.33 13.13
CA ILE A 316 -8.85 -11.28 14.09
C ILE A 316 -7.68 -10.64 14.85
N ALA A 317 -6.81 -9.91 14.16
CA ALA A 317 -5.71 -9.19 14.79
C ALA A 317 -6.21 -8.14 15.78
N ALA A 318 -7.31 -7.44 15.48
CA ALA A 318 -7.89 -6.40 16.32
C ALA A 318 -8.86 -6.90 17.39
N GLY A 319 -9.60 -7.96 17.09
CA GLY A 319 -10.91 -8.25 17.70
C GLY A 319 -12.06 -7.40 17.13
N LEU A 320 -11.82 -6.55 16.12
CA LEU A 320 -12.76 -5.50 15.68
C LEU A 320 -13.06 -5.58 14.19
N ASP A 321 -14.34 -5.56 13.80
CA ASP A 321 -14.73 -5.56 12.38
C ASP A 321 -14.58 -4.16 11.77
N PRO A 322 -13.73 -3.97 10.73
CA PRO A 322 -13.49 -2.67 10.13
C PRO A 322 -14.64 -2.14 9.25
N ASN A 323 -15.70 -2.93 9.01
CA ASN A 323 -16.88 -2.46 8.27
C ASN A 323 -18.02 -2.05 9.21
N THR A 324 -18.22 -2.76 10.32
CA THR A 324 -19.31 -2.50 11.27
C THR A 324 -18.86 -1.72 12.50
N PHE A 325 -17.55 -1.65 12.76
CA PHE A 325 -16.98 -1.08 13.98
C PHE A 325 -17.50 -1.75 15.25
N THR A 326 -17.66 -3.07 15.24
CA THR A 326 -18.14 -3.87 16.39
C THR A 326 -17.08 -4.84 16.90
N ASP A 327 -17.10 -5.13 18.20
CA ASP A 327 -16.19 -6.10 18.83
C ASP A 327 -16.72 -7.50 18.53
N ARG A 328 -15.90 -8.28 17.84
CA ARG A 328 -16.20 -9.64 17.40
C ARG A 328 -15.49 -10.68 18.25
N SER A 329 -14.68 -10.28 19.23
CA SER A 329 -13.84 -11.22 19.97
C SER A 329 -14.63 -12.30 20.71
N ASN A 330 -15.81 -11.97 21.26
CA ASN A 330 -16.64 -12.97 21.94
C ASN A 330 -17.22 -14.00 20.97
N GLU A 331 -17.70 -13.56 19.81
CA GLU A 331 -18.17 -14.45 18.75
C GLU A 331 -17.04 -15.35 18.24
N ILE A 332 -15.85 -14.78 18.00
CA ILE A 332 -14.68 -15.55 17.59
C ILE A 332 -14.34 -16.59 18.66
N ARG A 333 -14.36 -16.24 19.96
CA ARG A 333 -14.08 -17.18 21.06
C ARG A 333 -15.07 -18.33 21.16
N GLN A 334 -16.31 -18.16 20.74
CA GLN A 334 -17.28 -19.27 20.71
C GLN A 334 -16.84 -20.39 19.76
N ALA A 335 -16.19 -20.03 18.64
CA ALA A 335 -15.65 -21.01 17.69
C ALA A 335 -14.18 -21.38 17.96
N VAL A 336 -13.39 -20.45 18.48
CA VAL A 336 -11.95 -20.58 18.76
C VAL A 336 -11.70 -20.24 20.24
N PRO A 337 -11.88 -21.19 21.18
CA PRO A 337 -11.87 -20.87 22.62
C PRO A 337 -10.60 -20.22 23.15
N ASN A 338 -9.45 -20.48 22.52
CA ASN A 338 -8.16 -19.88 22.86
C ASN A 338 -7.86 -18.57 22.12
N PHE A 339 -8.84 -17.98 21.41
CA PHE A 339 -8.64 -16.74 20.68
C PHE A 339 -8.29 -15.59 21.62
N LEU A 340 -7.17 -14.96 21.31
CA LEU A 340 -6.80 -13.63 21.77
C LEU A 340 -6.36 -12.78 20.59
N SER A 341 -6.90 -11.57 20.50
CA SER A 341 -6.44 -10.57 19.54
C SER A 341 -5.05 -10.04 19.91
N ALA A 342 -4.37 -9.37 18.97
CA ALA A 342 -3.06 -8.80 19.24
C ALA A 342 -3.13 -7.73 20.33
N VAL A 343 -4.22 -6.96 20.34
CA VAL A 343 -4.55 -5.98 21.38
C VAL A 343 -4.60 -6.62 22.77
N GLU A 344 -5.26 -7.77 22.89
CA GLU A 344 -5.41 -8.46 24.16
C GLU A 344 -4.08 -9.07 24.61
N ARG A 345 -3.29 -9.59 23.67
CA ARG A 345 -1.92 -10.07 23.95
C ARG A 345 -1.02 -8.92 24.41
N ASP A 346 -1.11 -7.75 23.78
CA ASP A 346 -0.37 -6.56 24.22
C ASP A 346 -0.76 -6.16 25.65
N LEU A 347 -2.06 -6.19 25.98
CA LEU A 347 -2.56 -5.93 27.34
C LEU A 347 -2.10 -6.97 28.37
N LEU A 348 -1.79 -8.20 27.96
CA LEU A 348 -1.16 -9.22 28.80
C LEU A 348 0.34 -8.96 29.05
N GLY A 349 0.92 -7.87 28.55
CA GLY A 349 2.32 -7.52 28.76
C GLY A 349 3.28 -8.31 27.87
N TYR A 350 2.84 -8.77 26.71
CA TYR A 350 3.73 -9.34 25.67
C TYR A 350 4.68 -8.30 25.05
N SER A 351 4.49 -7.01 25.36
CA SER A 351 5.12 -5.86 24.70
C SER A 351 6.24 -5.18 25.51
N ASN A 352 6.76 -5.78 26.58
CA ASN A 352 7.89 -5.25 27.41
C ASN A 352 9.25 -5.12 26.68
N VAL A 353 9.27 -5.08 25.36
CA VAL A 353 10.48 -4.94 24.55
C VAL A 353 10.53 -3.52 24.01
N ASN A 354 11.55 -2.75 24.42
CA ASN A 354 11.84 -1.35 24.03
C ASN A 354 12.14 -1.15 22.51
N GLY A 355 11.66 -2.04 21.65
CA GLY A 355 11.88 -2.00 20.21
C GLY A 355 10.83 -1.14 19.48
N LYS A 356 11.30 -0.33 18.52
CA LYS A 356 10.44 0.38 17.57
C LYS A 356 9.84 -0.62 16.58
N TRP A 357 8.75 -1.29 16.97
CA TRP A 357 8.05 -2.25 16.11
C TRP A 357 7.59 -1.57 14.81
N ILE A 358 7.88 -2.19 13.67
CA ILE A 358 7.37 -1.71 12.38
C ILE A 358 5.87 -1.97 12.37
N GLY A 359 5.08 -0.99 11.94
CA GLY A 359 3.67 -1.19 11.63
C GLY A 359 3.54 -2.31 10.62
N THR A 360 3.12 -3.49 11.09
CA THR A 360 3.13 -4.68 10.26
C THR A 360 1.92 -4.67 9.37
N ARG A 361 2.12 -4.91 8.08
CA ARG A 361 1.05 -5.20 7.16
C ARG A 361 0.91 -6.73 7.07
N PHE A 362 -0.30 -7.23 6.86
CA PHE A 362 -0.62 -8.66 6.99
C PHE A 362 -1.18 -9.20 5.70
N TRP A 363 -0.56 -10.25 5.16
CA TRP A 363 -0.93 -10.79 3.85
C TRP A 363 -1.29 -12.27 3.96
N PHE A 364 -2.13 -12.72 3.02
CA PHE A 364 -2.32 -14.12 2.75
C PHE A 364 -1.47 -14.51 1.53
N TYR A 365 -0.64 -15.53 1.68
CA TYR A 365 0.25 -16.02 0.65
C TYR A 365 -0.29 -17.32 0.05
N PRO A 366 -0.32 -17.45 -1.29
CA PRO A 366 -0.73 -18.67 -1.98
C PRO A 366 0.37 -19.76 -1.97
N GLU A 367 1.52 -19.52 -1.34
CA GLU A 367 2.68 -20.44 -1.36
C GLU A 367 2.41 -21.80 -0.71
N SER A 368 1.36 -21.91 0.11
CA SER A 368 0.90 -23.16 0.72
C SER A 368 -0.12 -23.94 -0.11
N VAL A 369 -0.35 -23.53 -1.37
CA VAL A 369 -1.13 -24.33 -2.33
C VAL A 369 -0.26 -25.46 -2.87
N GLU A 370 -0.56 -26.68 -2.44
CA GLU A 370 0.14 -27.90 -2.81
C GLU A 370 -0.61 -28.63 -3.93
N ILE A 371 0.11 -28.88 -5.02
CA ILE A 371 -0.40 -29.57 -6.21
C ILE A 371 0.53 -30.74 -6.50
N GLU A 372 -0.01 -31.94 -6.47
CA GLU A 372 0.67 -33.11 -7.01
C GLU A 372 0.44 -33.18 -8.52
N THR A 373 1.50 -33.46 -9.26
CA THR A 373 1.46 -33.66 -10.71
C THR A 373 2.20 -34.92 -11.07
N ASN A 374 1.76 -35.60 -12.12
CA ASN A 374 2.54 -36.69 -12.71
C ASN A 374 3.75 -36.15 -13.50
N GLU A 375 4.70 -37.02 -13.83
CA GLU A 375 5.98 -36.67 -14.47
C GLU A 375 5.83 -35.91 -15.79
N ASN A 376 4.79 -36.23 -16.57
CA ASN A 376 4.52 -35.59 -17.85
C ASN A 376 3.60 -34.34 -17.75
N PHE A 377 3.25 -33.91 -16.53
CA PHE A 377 2.34 -32.79 -16.29
C PHE A 377 1.00 -32.92 -17.04
N SER A 378 0.47 -34.14 -17.21
CA SER A 378 -0.84 -34.38 -17.82
C SER A 378 -1.98 -34.42 -16.80
N ALA A 379 -1.67 -34.58 -15.51
CA ALA A 379 -2.67 -34.60 -14.44
C ALA A 379 -2.17 -33.79 -13.24
N ALA A 380 -3.07 -33.05 -12.61
CA ALA A 380 -2.86 -32.35 -11.35
C ALA A 380 -3.95 -32.68 -10.34
N ARG A 381 -3.52 -32.91 -9.10
CA ARG A 381 -4.39 -33.07 -7.93
C ARG A 381 -4.06 -32.00 -6.91
N LEU A 382 -5.07 -31.24 -6.50
CA LEU A 382 -4.97 -30.26 -5.42
C LEU A 382 -4.97 -31.01 -4.08
N ILE A 383 -3.83 -31.03 -3.40
CA ILE A 383 -3.67 -31.67 -2.08
C ILE A 383 -4.08 -30.71 -0.99
N ARG A 384 -3.58 -29.48 -1.09
CA ARG A 384 -3.88 -28.38 -0.17
C ARG A 384 -4.12 -27.13 -0.99
N ALA A 385 -5.26 -26.50 -0.79
CA ALA A 385 -5.61 -25.24 -1.46
C ALA A 385 -6.03 -24.23 -0.41
N ARG A 386 -5.05 -23.81 0.38
CA ARG A 386 -5.22 -22.87 1.49
C ARG A 386 -4.15 -21.81 1.36
N PHE A 387 -4.49 -20.57 1.70
CA PHE A 387 -3.49 -19.51 1.83
C PHE A 387 -2.97 -19.49 3.26
N THR A 388 -1.70 -19.16 3.43
CA THR A 388 -1.09 -18.96 4.76
C THR A 388 -1.05 -17.48 5.08
N ALA A 389 -1.52 -17.11 6.26
CA ALA A 389 -1.33 -15.76 6.78
C ALA A 389 0.13 -15.55 7.22
N ASP A 390 0.76 -14.43 6.84
CA ASP A 390 2.05 -14.01 7.40
C ASP A 390 2.17 -12.47 7.33
N ALA A 391 3.24 -11.92 7.91
CA ALA A 391 3.57 -10.50 7.79
C ALA A 391 4.03 -10.14 6.36
N GLU A 392 3.76 -8.92 5.93
CA GLU A 392 4.22 -8.35 4.67
C GLU A 392 5.71 -8.06 4.76
N ARG A 393 6.51 -9.02 4.29
CA ARG A 393 7.66 -8.85 3.39
C ARG A 393 7.86 -10.19 2.69
N GLN A 394 8.11 -10.15 1.39
CA GLN A 394 8.33 -11.39 0.65
C GLN A 394 9.64 -12.00 1.12
N ARG A 395 9.70 -13.33 1.21
CA ARG A 395 10.96 -14.04 1.48
C ARG A 395 12.06 -13.58 0.51
N ASP A 396 11.68 -13.25 -0.73
CA ASP A 396 12.54 -12.74 -1.79
C ASP A 396 13.09 -11.32 -1.55
N ASP A 397 12.53 -10.57 -0.60
CA ASP A 397 13.11 -9.28 -0.16
C ASP A 397 14.37 -9.48 0.70
N PHE A 398 14.67 -10.73 1.08
CA PHE A 398 15.80 -11.09 1.95
C PHE A 398 16.79 -11.97 1.20
N LYS A 399 18.07 -11.85 1.58
CA LYS A 399 19.15 -12.65 0.98
C LYS A 399 19.01 -14.14 1.29
N SER A 400 18.34 -14.48 2.40
CA SER A 400 18.14 -15.85 2.85
C SER A 400 16.85 -15.97 3.67
N SER A 401 16.38 -17.22 3.83
CA SER A 401 15.23 -17.51 4.71
C SER A 401 15.56 -17.23 6.17
N ASP A 402 16.80 -17.42 6.59
CA ASP A 402 17.25 -17.14 7.96
C ASP A 402 17.25 -15.64 8.27
N ASP A 403 17.62 -14.80 7.29
CA ASP A 403 17.54 -13.35 7.41
C ASP A 403 16.08 -12.89 7.56
N PHE A 404 15.17 -13.51 6.80
CA PHE A 404 13.74 -13.25 6.91
C PHE A 404 13.20 -13.65 8.30
N GLU A 405 13.52 -14.85 8.79
CA GLU A 405 13.08 -15.29 10.12
C GLU A 405 13.68 -14.43 11.24
N ARG A 406 14.97 -14.06 11.15
CA ARG A 406 15.61 -13.14 12.08
C ARG A 406 14.94 -11.76 12.05
N PHE A 407 14.60 -11.25 10.88
CA PHE A 407 13.85 -10.00 10.74
C PHE A 407 12.47 -10.13 11.41
N LYS A 408 11.73 -11.21 11.17
CA LYS A 408 10.42 -11.43 11.83
C LYS A 408 10.55 -11.49 13.35
N GLN A 409 11.58 -12.14 13.86
CA GLN A 409 11.84 -12.25 15.30
C GLN A 409 12.17 -10.89 15.94
N THR A 410 12.89 -10.04 15.22
CA THR A 410 13.39 -8.75 15.76
C THR A 410 12.45 -7.57 15.49
N MET A 411 11.65 -7.61 14.42
CA MET A 411 10.89 -6.44 13.93
C MET A 411 9.36 -6.60 13.99
N LEU A 412 8.83 -7.81 14.25
CA LEU A 412 7.40 -8.04 14.48
C LEU A 412 7.11 -8.23 15.97
N SER A 413 6.05 -7.60 16.47
CA SER A 413 5.69 -7.77 17.88
C SER A 413 5.31 -9.24 18.18
N PRO A 414 5.64 -9.78 19.38
CA PRO A 414 5.25 -11.12 19.78
C PRO A 414 3.75 -11.37 19.64
N SER A 415 2.92 -10.40 20.02
CA SER A 415 1.45 -10.45 19.93
C SER A 415 0.96 -10.69 18.50
N ILE A 416 1.57 -10.03 17.52
CA ILE A 416 1.26 -10.20 16.11
C ILE A 416 1.65 -11.59 15.62
N ARG A 417 2.87 -12.06 15.94
CA ARG A 417 3.33 -13.40 15.55
C ARG A 417 2.43 -14.50 16.12
N GLU A 418 2.02 -14.36 17.37
CA GLU A 418 1.09 -15.30 18.00
C GLU A 418 -0.31 -15.26 17.37
N CYS A 419 -0.78 -14.09 16.93
CA CYS A 419 -2.04 -14.00 16.19
C CYS A 419 -1.95 -14.72 14.84
N ILE A 420 -0.87 -14.51 14.09
CA ILE A 420 -0.61 -15.24 12.82
C ILE A 420 -0.58 -16.75 13.07
N ALA A 421 0.20 -17.19 14.06
CA ALA A 421 0.33 -18.61 14.40
C ALA A 421 -1.01 -19.21 14.82
N ASN A 422 -1.78 -18.51 15.67
CA ASN A 422 -3.10 -18.97 16.09
C ASN A 422 -4.08 -19.05 14.91
N LEU A 423 -4.10 -18.04 14.02
CA LEU A 423 -4.92 -18.06 12.80
C LEU A 423 -4.59 -19.27 11.92
N ASN A 424 -3.32 -19.48 11.60
CA ASN A 424 -2.90 -20.58 10.74
C ASN A 424 -3.21 -21.96 11.36
N SER A 425 -3.00 -22.13 12.67
CA SER A 425 -3.27 -23.39 13.37
C SER A 425 -4.76 -23.68 13.57
N ASN A 426 -5.62 -22.66 13.56
CA ASN A 426 -7.06 -22.79 13.80
C ASN A 426 -7.91 -22.33 12.60
N TYR A 427 -7.34 -22.31 11.39
CA TYR A 427 -7.97 -21.75 10.20
C TYR A 427 -9.39 -22.30 9.95
N ASP A 428 -9.58 -23.61 10.12
CA ASP A 428 -10.88 -24.28 9.95
C ASP A 428 -11.93 -23.89 10.99
N LEU A 429 -11.51 -23.44 12.17
CA LEU A 429 -12.43 -22.89 13.17
C LEU A 429 -12.79 -21.45 12.83
N TYR A 430 -11.81 -20.65 12.39
CA TYR A 430 -12.07 -19.29 11.93
C TYR A 430 -12.98 -19.25 10.70
N SER A 431 -12.85 -20.21 9.77
CA SER A 431 -13.69 -20.26 8.56
C SER A 431 -15.18 -20.55 8.85
N LYS A 432 -15.49 -21.08 10.04
CA LYS A 432 -16.89 -21.23 10.52
C LYS A 432 -17.52 -19.90 10.93
N VAL A 433 -16.70 -18.96 11.41
CA VAL A 433 -17.13 -17.60 11.81
C VAL A 433 -17.10 -16.65 10.61
N PHE A 434 -16.07 -16.81 9.77
CA PHE A 434 -15.80 -15.97 8.62
C PHE A 434 -15.78 -16.82 7.35
N PRO A 435 -16.93 -16.96 6.65
CA PRO A 435 -17.03 -17.75 5.43
C PRO A 435 -16.02 -17.35 4.35
N GLU A 436 -15.54 -16.10 4.37
CA GLU A 436 -14.57 -15.56 3.42
C GLU A 436 -13.24 -16.35 3.42
N PHE A 437 -12.87 -17.03 4.50
CA PHE A 437 -11.70 -17.93 4.52
C PHE A 437 -11.94 -19.23 3.77
N LYS A 438 -13.16 -19.78 3.82
CA LYS A 438 -13.52 -20.94 3.00
C LYS A 438 -13.57 -20.55 1.51
N GLU A 439 -14.08 -19.36 1.21
CA GLU A 439 -14.06 -18.82 -0.15
C GLU A 439 -12.64 -18.56 -0.64
N LEU A 440 -11.73 -18.11 0.24
CA LEU A 440 -10.31 -17.95 -0.07
C LEU A 440 -9.65 -19.28 -0.46
N ASP A 441 -10.00 -20.39 0.22
CA ASP A 441 -9.54 -21.73 -0.17
C ASP A 441 -10.00 -22.08 -1.60
N HIS A 442 -11.19 -21.62 -2.02
CA HIS A 442 -11.63 -21.84 -3.40
C HIS A 442 -10.93 -20.93 -4.42
N VAL A 443 -10.64 -19.68 -4.07
CA VAL A 443 -9.77 -18.82 -4.88
C VAL A 443 -8.39 -19.47 -5.07
N ALA A 444 -7.86 -20.09 -4.00
CA ALA A 444 -6.60 -20.82 -4.02
C ALA A 444 -6.63 -21.99 -5.01
N ARG A 445 -7.75 -22.72 -5.10
CA ARG A 445 -7.93 -23.81 -6.09
C ARG A 445 -7.88 -23.29 -7.52
N LEU A 446 -8.57 -22.18 -7.81
CA LEU A 446 -8.57 -21.56 -9.14
C LEU A 446 -7.15 -21.12 -9.55
N LEU A 447 -6.50 -20.33 -8.69
CA LEU A 447 -5.14 -19.83 -8.93
C LEU A 447 -4.11 -20.96 -8.99
N GLY A 448 -4.29 -22.00 -8.17
CA GLY A 448 -3.45 -23.20 -8.16
C GLY A 448 -3.48 -23.93 -9.51
N ILE A 449 -4.68 -24.24 -10.03
CA ILE A 449 -4.80 -24.89 -11.34
C ILE A 449 -4.23 -24.01 -12.47
N CYS A 450 -4.51 -22.70 -12.46
CA CYS A 450 -3.91 -21.79 -13.44
C CYS A 450 -2.37 -21.74 -13.33
N SER A 451 -1.83 -21.78 -12.12
CA SER A 451 -0.37 -21.81 -11.88
C SER A 451 0.25 -23.12 -12.38
N TRP A 452 -0.40 -24.26 -12.13
CA TRP A 452 0.01 -25.55 -12.68
C TRP A 452 0.00 -25.51 -14.21
N LEU A 453 -1.10 -25.04 -14.82
CA LEU A 453 -1.23 -24.90 -16.28
C LEU A 453 -0.12 -24.02 -16.88
N LYS A 454 0.26 -22.92 -16.21
CA LYS A 454 1.32 -22.02 -16.67
C LYS A 454 2.70 -22.69 -16.66
N ARG A 455 2.97 -23.56 -15.67
CA ARG A 455 4.26 -24.25 -15.49
C ARG A 455 4.47 -25.45 -16.43
N ARG A 456 3.44 -25.87 -17.18
CA ARG A 456 3.55 -27.02 -18.08
C ARG A 456 4.59 -26.75 -19.20
N PRO A 457 5.50 -27.71 -19.50
CA PRO A 457 6.58 -27.51 -20.48
C PRO A 457 6.09 -27.19 -21.91
N ALA A 458 5.00 -27.84 -22.33
CA ALA A 458 4.39 -27.62 -23.63
C ALA A 458 2.97 -27.07 -23.46
N GLN A 459 2.79 -25.79 -23.78
CA GLN A 459 1.47 -25.19 -23.84
C GLN A 459 0.77 -25.58 -25.14
N VAL A 460 0.20 -26.78 -25.18
CA VAL A 460 -0.58 -27.26 -26.33
C VAL A 460 -2.03 -26.77 -26.31
N LEU A 461 -2.53 -26.29 -25.17
CA LEU A 461 -3.90 -25.79 -25.04
C LEU A 461 -4.02 -24.33 -25.47
N ASP A 462 -5.14 -23.98 -26.10
CA ASP A 462 -5.57 -22.59 -26.32
C ASP A 462 -6.24 -22.02 -25.06
N LEU A 463 -5.46 -21.82 -23.99
CA LEU A 463 -5.98 -21.28 -22.73
C LEU A 463 -6.46 -19.83 -22.86
N ASP A 464 -5.93 -19.08 -23.82
CA ASP A 464 -6.34 -17.69 -24.07
C ASP A 464 -7.83 -17.60 -24.45
N ALA A 465 -8.47 -18.71 -24.86
CA ALA A 465 -9.92 -18.76 -25.04
C ALA A 465 -10.70 -18.29 -23.80
N LEU A 466 -10.15 -18.43 -22.58
CA LEU A 466 -10.73 -17.90 -21.35
C LEU A 466 -10.84 -16.37 -21.34
N LEU A 467 -10.01 -15.65 -22.11
CA LEU A 467 -10.09 -14.20 -22.23
C LEU A 467 -11.36 -13.72 -22.95
N SER A 468 -12.03 -14.60 -23.69
CA SER A 468 -13.33 -14.30 -24.31
C SER A 468 -14.52 -14.40 -23.36
N VAL A 469 -14.33 -14.99 -22.18
CA VAL A 469 -15.40 -15.16 -21.18
C VAL A 469 -15.79 -13.81 -20.61
N GLU A 470 -17.08 -13.52 -20.57
CA GLU A 470 -17.61 -12.31 -19.93
C GLU A 470 -17.44 -12.39 -18.40
N VAL A 471 -16.95 -11.30 -17.82
CA VAL A 471 -16.74 -11.12 -16.38
C VAL A 471 -17.80 -10.14 -15.87
N PRO A 472 -18.69 -10.57 -14.97
CA PRO A 472 -19.66 -9.68 -14.34
C PRO A 472 -18.99 -8.63 -13.47
N VAL A 473 -19.52 -7.41 -13.47
CA VAL A 473 -18.96 -6.31 -12.66
C VAL A 473 -19.24 -6.52 -11.18
N LYS A 474 -18.17 -6.47 -10.39
CA LYS A 474 -18.21 -6.57 -8.93
C LYS A 474 -17.37 -5.47 -8.32
N LYS A 475 -17.92 -4.26 -8.24
CA LYS A 475 -17.20 -3.06 -7.75
C LYS A 475 -16.43 -3.34 -6.47
N THR A 476 -15.14 -3.04 -6.52
CA THR A 476 -14.24 -3.02 -5.35
C THR A 476 -14.02 -1.56 -4.92
N PRO A 477 -13.97 -1.27 -3.61
CA PRO A 477 -13.69 0.08 -3.14
C PRO A 477 -12.25 0.47 -3.51
N LYS A 478 -12.03 1.74 -3.88
CA LYS A 478 -10.68 2.31 -4.10
C LYS A 478 -10.07 2.88 -2.83
N THR A 479 -10.91 3.28 -1.89
CA THR A 479 -10.51 3.78 -0.58
C THR A 479 -11.43 3.21 0.50
N LYS A 480 -10.93 3.16 1.73
CA LYS A 480 -11.64 2.72 2.92
C LYS A 480 -11.35 3.67 4.07
N THR A 481 -12.33 3.93 4.93
CA THR A 481 -12.06 4.60 6.21
C THR A 481 -11.11 3.73 7.04
N GLN A 482 -10.06 4.34 7.56
CA GLN A 482 -9.13 3.67 8.46
C GLN A 482 -9.85 3.37 9.77
N MET A 483 -9.70 2.14 10.29
CA MET A 483 -10.20 1.80 11.61
C MET A 483 -9.21 2.28 12.68
N ILE A 484 -9.69 3.14 13.56
CA ILE A 484 -8.96 3.77 14.64
C ILE A 484 -9.71 3.42 15.91
N ALA A 485 -9.01 2.79 16.85
CA ALA A 485 -9.58 2.37 18.12
C ALA A 485 -8.66 2.77 19.28
N ALA A 486 -9.22 2.75 20.48
CA ALA A 486 -8.44 2.78 21.70
C ALA A 486 -8.87 1.58 22.55
N ALA A 487 -7.91 0.87 23.13
CA ALA A 487 -8.19 -0.20 24.07
C ALA A 487 -7.52 0.09 25.40
N TRP A 488 -8.17 -0.25 26.50
CA TRP A 488 -7.57 -0.08 27.83
C TRP A 488 -8.01 -1.18 28.76
N LEU A 489 -7.22 -1.38 29.80
CA LEU A 489 -7.50 -2.33 30.86
C LEU A 489 -7.42 -1.63 32.20
N VAL A 490 -8.40 -1.94 33.04
CA VAL A 490 -8.39 -1.54 34.45
C VAL A 490 -7.86 -2.72 35.26
N SER A 491 -6.69 -2.57 35.89
CA SER A 491 -6.11 -3.61 36.75
C SER A 491 -5.99 -3.11 38.19
N LYS A 492 -6.34 -3.97 39.14
CA LYS A 492 -6.13 -3.74 40.57
C LYS A 492 -4.72 -4.22 40.95
N ASN A 493 -4.01 -3.44 41.78
CA ASN A 493 -2.81 -3.87 42.52
C ASN A 493 -1.49 -4.10 41.76
N ASN A 494 -1.19 -3.43 40.64
CA ASN A 494 0.09 -3.56 39.92
C ASN A 494 0.47 -5.00 39.47
N SER A 495 -0.39 -5.99 39.68
CA SER A 495 -0.16 -7.35 39.19
C SER A 495 -0.37 -7.37 37.68
N ARG A 496 0.53 -8.09 36.97
CA ARG A 496 0.35 -8.40 35.56
C ARG A 496 -1.03 -9.05 35.37
N PRO A 497 -1.90 -8.50 34.52
CA PRO A 497 -3.24 -9.06 34.36
C PRO A 497 -3.12 -10.47 33.77
N ASP A 498 -3.95 -11.39 34.24
CA ASP A 498 -4.10 -12.68 33.60
C ASP A 498 -5.05 -12.59 32.39
N GLN A 499 -5.12 -13.69 31.61
CA GLN A 499 -5.95 -13.76 30.42
C GLN A 499 -7.44 -13.52 30.73
N ALA A 500 -7.96 -14.05 31.83
CA ALA A 500 -9.37 -13.90 32.19
C ALA A 500 -9.70 -12.45 32.53
N ALA A 501 -8.81 -11.75 33.23
CA ALA A 501 -8.91 -10.34 33.55
C ALA A 501 -8.87 -9.47 32.29
N VAL A 502 -7.97 -9.75 31.33
CA VAL A 502 -7.93 -9.03 30.05
C VAL A 502 -9.19 -9.25 29.24
N ILE A 503 -9.71 -10.48 29.19
CA ILE A 503 -10.95 -10.78 28.46
C ILE A 503 -12.14 -10.05 29.07
N SER A 504 -12.26 -10.06 30.40
CA SER A 504 -13.45 -9.58 31.12
C SER A 504 -13.44 -8.07 31.37
N ASN A 505 -12.27 -7.47 31.54
CA ASN A 505 -12.15 -6.09 32.05
C ASN A 505 -11.57 -5.11 31.03
N ARG A 506 -11.20 -5.57 29.82
CA ARG A 506 -10.79 -4.63 28.78
C ARG A 506 -11.99 -3.80 28.32
N SER A 507 -11.70 -2.62 27.84
CA SER A 507 -12.65 -1.79 27.11
C SER A 507 -12.02 -1.38 25.79
N ILE A 508 -12.83 -1.33 24.74
CA ILE A 508 -12.42 -0.90 23.42
C ILE A 508 -13.40 0.16 22.93
N GLN A 509 -12.89 1.24 22.36
CA GLN A 509 -13.69 2.30 21.78
C GLN A 509 -13.29 2.58 20.34
N TYR A 510 -14.30 2.68 19.48
CA TYR A 510 -14.16 3.06 18.07
C TYR A 510 -14.09 4.56 17.95
N LEU A 511 -13.04 5.05 17.31
CA LEU A 511 -12.84 6.47 17.07
C LEU A 511 -13.21 6.82 15.63
N SER A 512 -13.16 5.83 14.73
CA SER A 512 -13.55 6.00 13.32
C SER A 512 -15.00 6.42 13.12
N THR A 513 -15.91 6.03 14.03
CA THR A 513 -17.32 6.42 13.97
C THR A 513 -17.53 7.92 14.15
N TYR A 514 -16.56 8.61 14.76
CA TYR A 514 -16.59 10.06 14.96
C TYR A 514 -16.05 10.85 13.75
N LEU A 515 -15.32 10.19 12.83
CA LEU A 515 -14.67 10.86 11.71
C LEU A 515 -15.66 11.53 10.75
N ASP A 516 -16.84 10.91 10.60
CA ASP A 516 -17.90 11.36 9.71
C ASP A 516 -19.00 12.16 10.44
N LEU A 517 -18.83 12.43 11.75
CA LEU A 517 -19.65 13.38 12.49
C LEU A 517 -19.17 14.81 12.26
N SER A 518 -20.04 15.79 12.48
CA SER A 518 -19.66 17.20 12.47
C SER A 518 -18.76 17.54 13.67
N ILE A 519 -17.98 18.60 13.54
CA ILE A 519 -17.14 19.11 14.63
C ILE A 519 -18.02 19.53 15.82
N GLU A 520 -19.19 20.10 15.58
CA GLU A 520 -20.15 20.43 16.64
C GLU A 520 -20.62 19.19 17.41
N GLU A 521 -20.95 18.11 16.70
CA GLU A 521 -21.42 16.86 17.32
C GLU A 521 -20.35 16.21 18.22
N VAL A 522 -19.07 16.35 17.87
CA VAL A 522 -17.97 15.70 18.59
C VAL A 522 -17.36 16.57 19.69
N PHE A 523 -17.17 17.85 19.41
CA PHE A 523 -16.51 18.77 20.35
C PHE A 523 -17.51 19.63 21.13
N GLY A 524 -18.74 19.83 20.64
CA GLY A 524 -19.78 20.62 21.28
C GLY A 524 -19.56 22.13 21.20
N THR A 525 -18.36 22.61 21.56
CA THR A 525 -18.05 24.05 21.60
C THR A 525 -16.66 24.36 21.05
N ALA A 526 -16.46 25.64 20.69
CA ALA A 526 -15.16 26.15 20.25
C ALA A 526 -14.05 25.93 21.30
N ASP A 527 -14.35 26.12 22.59
CA ASP A 527 -13.36 25.92 23.67
C ASP A 527 -12.86 24.48 23.76
N VAL A 528 -13.74 23.50 23.52
CA VAL A 528 -13.37 22.08 23.55
C VAL A 528 -12.53 21.72 22.33
N LEU A 529 -12.87 22.26 21.15
CA LEU A 529 -12.05 22.11 19.95
C LEU A 529 -10.67 22.77 20.13
N THR A 530 -10.60 23.95 20.75
CA THR A 530 -9.36 24.65 21.09
C THR A 530 -8.46 23.78 21.97
N LYS A 531 -8.99 23.14 23.02
CA LYS A 531 -8.23 22.18 23.85
C LYS A 531 -7.71 20.99 23.04
N PHE A 532 -8.49 20.49 22.08
CA PHE A 532 -8.00 19.46 21.16
C PHE A 532 -6.85 19.97 20.29
N LEU A 533 -6.93 21.18 19.75
CA LEU A 533 -5.85 21.77 18.95
C LEU A 533 -4.59 22.04 19.79
N GLU A 534 -4.73 22.38 21.07
CA GLU A 534 -3.59 22.46 22.00
C GLU A 534 -2.92 21.09 22.19
N LEU A 535 -3.71 20.01 22.31
CA LEU A 535 -3.16 18.65 22.34
C LEU A 535 -2.40 18.34 21.04
N VAL A 536 -2.93 18.72 19.88
CA VAL A 536 -2.27 18.55 18.59
C VAL A 536 -0.90 19.23 18.57
N ALA A 537 -0.82 20.50 18.99
CA ALA A 537 0.42 21.25 19.00
C ALA A 537 1.45 20.60 19.93
N LYS A 538 1.00 20.11 21.09
CA LYS A 538 1.82 19.32 22.01
C LYS A 538 2.36 18.04 21.35
N GLU A 539 1.54 17.30 20.62
CA GLU A 539 1.99 16.08 19.91
C GLU A 539 2.99 16.38 18.78
N ARG A 540 3.04 17.62 18.29
CA ARG A 540 4.05 18.07 17.33
C ARG A 540 5.33 18.58 18.00
N GLY A 541 5.36 18.69 19.33
CA GLY A 541 6.47 19.27 20.07
C GLY A 541 6.54 20.80 19.98
N GLU A 542 5.42 21.47 19.73
CA GLU A 542 5.36 22.94 19.69
C GLU A 542 5.21 23.50 21.12
N GLU A 543 6.20 24.27 21.60
CA GLU A 543 6.22 24.81 22.98
C GLU A 543 5.37 26.09 23.14
N ASN A 544 5.17 26.87 22.06
CA ASN A 544 4.37 28.09 22.05
C ASN A 544 3.13 27.89 21.17
N ILE A 545 2.01 27.54 21.81
CA ILE A 545 0.76 27.22 21.12
C ILE A 545 -0.01 28.52 20.87
N SER A 546 0.13 29.10 19.68
CA SER A 546 -0.84 30.08 19.19
C SER A 546 -1.97 29.32 18.51
N VAL A 547 -3.06 29.05 19.24
CA VAL A 547 -4.26 28.47 18.62
C VAL A 547 -4.83 29.51 17.65
N PRO A 548 -4.96 29.19 16.35
CA PRO A 548 -5.50 30.15 15.39
C PRO A 548 -6.91 30.57 15.80
N ASN A 549 -7.23 31.85 15.63
CA ASN A 549 -8.59 32.38 15.85
C ASN A 549 -9.56 31.60 14.97
N LEU A 550 -10.30 30.69 15.59
CA LEU A 550 -11.12 29.71 14.91
C LEU A 550 -12.51 30.30 14.70
N ASN A 551 -12.91 30.51 13.45
CA ASN A 551 -14.27 30.91 13.13
C ASN A 551 -15.21 29.70 13.36
N TRP A 552 -15.79 29.62 14.55
CA TRP A 552 -16.63 28.49 14.95
C TRP A 552 -17.80 28.26 13.99
N ASP A 553 -18.48 29.33 13.56
CA ASP A 553 -19.62 29.21 12.65
C ASP A 553 -19.26 28.59 11.31
N PHE A 554 -18.02 28.79 10.86
CA PHE A 554 -17.51 28.18 9.64
C PHE A 554 -17.07 26.72 9.82
N VAL A 555 -16.55 26.36 11.00
CA VAL A 555 -15.91 25.06 11.22
C VAL A 555 -16.87 24.03 11.82
N LYS A 556 -17.87 24.45 12.60
CA LYS A 556 -18.75 23.55 13.38
C LYS A 556 -19.50 22.52 12.53
N SER A 557 -19.85 22.87 11.29
CA SER A 557 -20.57 22.00 10.34
C SER A 557 -19.66 21.05 9.56
N LYS A 558 -18.34 21.28 9.56
CA LYS A 558 -17.37 20.42 8.86
C LYS A 558 -17.24 19.08 9.54
N LYS A 559 -16.83 18.06 8.79
CA LYS A 559 -16.58 16.73 9.35
C LYS A 559 -15.27 16.70 10.12
N VAL A 560 -15.22 15.92 11.21
CA VAL A 560 -14.01 15.76 12.01
C VAL A 560 -12.82 15.31 11.16
N ARG A 561 -13.02 14.42 10.18
CA ARG A 561 -11.93 13.99 9.29
C ARG A 561 -11.26 15.12 8.51
N GLU A 562 -11.93 16.25 8.28
CA GLU A 562 -11.38 17.39 7.54
C GLU A 562 -10.30 18.14 8.35
N ILE A 563 -10.34 18.07 9.68
CA ILE A 563 -9.32 18.67 10.56
C ILE A 563 -8.23 17.67 10.95
N LEU A 564 -8.43 16.37 10.71
CA LEU A 564 -7.47 15.31 11.02
C LEU A 564 -6.54 15.01 9.84
N THR A 565 -5.75 16.00 9.46
CA THR A 565 -4.88 15.93 8.26
C THR A 565 -3.50 15.33 8.48
N THR A 566 -3.10 15.04 9.73
CA THR A 566 -1.75 14.55 10.06
C THR A 566 -1.80 13.42 11.09
N ARG A 567 -0.71 12.66 11.22
CA ARG A 567 -0.59 11.64 12.27
C ARG A 567 -0.71 12.24 13.69
N ALA A 568 -0.13 13.41 13.92
CA ALA A 568 -0.25 14.12 15.20
C ALA A 568 -1.72 14.46 15.52
N HIS A 569 -2.51 14.83 14.50
CA HIS A 569 -3.96 15.03 14.67
C HIS A 569 -4.66 13.77 15.17
N LEU A 570 -4.37 12.61 14.58
CA LEU A 570 -4.99 11.34 14.99
C LEU A 570 -4.60 10.92 16.41
N LEU A 571 -3.33 11.08 16.78
CA LEU A 571 -2.82 10.80 18.12
C LEU A 571 -3.52 11.67 19.16
N ALA A 572 -3.54 12.99 18.93
CA ALA A 572 -4.23 13.94 19.79
C ALA A 572 -5.73 13.66 19.86
N PHE A 573 -6.36 13.29 18.74
CA PHE A 573 -7.79 13.03 18.68
C PHE A 573 -8.16 11.80 19.49
N THR A 574 -7.30 10.78 19.45
CA THR A 574 -7.46 9.59 20.25
C THR A 574 -7.31 9.90 21.75
N LYS A 575 -6.28 10.64 22.14
CA LYS A 575 -6.07 11.09 23.53
C LYS A 575 -7.23 11.94 24.02
N PHE A 576 -7.72 12.85 23.18
CA PHE A 576 -8.88 13.70 23.45
C PHE A 576 -10.13 12.85 23.69
N LEU A 577 -10.52 12.01 22.74
CA LEU A 577 -11.72 11.18 22.87
C LEU A 577 -11.61 10.30 24.10
N ALA A 578 -10.49 9.61 24.30
CA ALA A 578 -10.29 8.76 25.47
C ALA A 578 -10.39 9.52 26.82
N SER A 579 -10.09 10.82 26.84
CA SER A 579 -10.27 11.67 28.04
C SER A 579 -11.72 12.13 28.26
N VAL A 580 -12.50 12.28 27.19
CA VAL A 580 -13.87 12.78 27.20
C VAL A 580 -14.87 11.65 27.41
N THR A 581 -14.72 10.55 26.66
CA THR A 581 -15.53 9.33 26.80
C THR A 581 -15.09 8.45 27.94
N ASN A 582 -14.04 8.87 28.66
CA ASN A 582 -13.36 8.09 29.67
C ASN A 582 -14.34 7.42 30.65
N PRO A 583 -14.56 6.09 30.57
CA PRO A 583 -15.39 5.40 31.54
C PRO A 583 -14.73 5.40 32.93
N LEU A 584 -13.43 5.70 33.02
CA LEU A 584 -12.72 5.85 34.30
C LEU A 584 -13.28 6.98 35.17
N LYS A 585 -14.01 7.96 34.60
CA LYS A 585 -14.71 8.96 35.41
C LYS A 585 -15.80 8.34 36.31
N ASN A 586 -16.33 7.19 35.91
CA ASN A 586 -17.38 6.48 36.63
C ASN A 586 -16.86 5.27 37.42
N LEU A 587 -15.56 4.98 37.35
CA LEU A 587 -14.96 3.87 38.09
C LEU A 587 -14.58 4.30 39.51
N PRO A 588 -14.68 3.40 40.51
CA PRO A 588 -14.30 3.69 41.88
C PRO A 588 -12.86 4.21 41.95
N GLN A 589 -12.68 5.43 42.45
CA GLN A 589 -11.35 6.00 42.68
C GLN A 589 -10.75 5.46 43.98
N GLU A 590 -10.36 4.19 43.96
CA GLU A 590 -9.64 3.54 45.06
C GLU A 590 -8.13 3.84 44.97
N GLU A 591 -7.54 4.20 46.12
CA GLU A 591 -6.12 4.57 46.26
C GLU A 591 -5.24 3.37 45.82
N GLY A 592 -4.41 3.53 44.78
CA GLY A 592 -3.53 2.47 44.27
C GLY A 592 -4.02 1.71 43.03
N THR A 593 -5.12 2.14 42.40
CA THR A 593 -5.58 1.57 41.12
C THR A 593 -4.76 2.11 39.94
N PHE A 594 -4.29 1.22 39.07
CA PHE A 594 -3.51 1.59 37.87
C PHE A 594 -4.36 1.38 36.62
N TYR A 595 -4.32 2.38 35.74
CA TYR A 595 -4.98 2.35 34.46
C TYR A 595 -3.92 2.35 33.36
N SER A 596 -3.83 1.27 32.60
CA SER A 596 -3.05 1.24 31.36
C SER A 596 -4.00 1.48 30.19
N MET A 597 -3.72 2.55 29.44
CA MET A 597 -4.45 2.88 28.21
C MET A 597 -3.52 2.64 27.02
N ASN A 598 -3.90 1.70 26.16
CA ASN A 598 -3.21 1.37 24.93
C ASN A 598 -4.00 1.89 23.74
N VAL A 599 -3.51 2.98 23.15
CA VAL A 599 -4.11 3.52 21.93
C VAL A 599 -3.71 2.64 20.74
N LEU A 600 -4.68 2.09 20.02
CA LEU A 600 -4.43 1.10 18.97
C LEU A 600 -5.09 1.51 17.65
N SER A 601 -4.28 1.90 16.67
CA SER A 601 -4.74 2.02 15.29
C SER A 601 -4.74 0.65 14.62
N ILE A 602 -5.84 0.26 13.97
CA ILE A 602 -5.85 -0.92 13.10
C ILE A 602 -6.56 -0.60 11.78
N GLY A 603 -5.75 -0.27 10.78
CA GLY A 603 -6.08 -0.18 9.36
C GLY A 603 -4.98 0.61 8.64
N GLY A 604 -4.49 0.17 7.48
CA GLY A 604 -3.62 0.99 6.61
C GLY A 604 -2.14 1.16 6.98
N GLY A 605 -1.59 0.37 7.91
CA GLY A 605 -0.14 0.39 8.19
C GLY A 605 0.38 1.59 8.99
N ILE A 606 -0.49 2.51 9.44
CA ILE A 606 -0.10 3.56 10.38
C ILE A 606 -0.11 2.99 11.79
N ASN A 607 1.06 2.48 12.22
CA ASN A 607 1.32 2.26 13.63
C ASN A 607 1.35 3.63 14.31
N LEU A 608 0.35 3.94 15.14
CA LEU A 608 0.36 5.18 15.93
C LEU A 608 1.46 5.15 17.01
N GLY A 609 2.04 3.98 17.30
CA GLY A 609 2.90 3.72 18.43
C GLY A 609 2.05 3.15 19.57
N SER A 610 2.54 2.10 20.24
CA SER A 610 2.04 1.73 21.56
C SER A 610 2.61 2.72 22.57
N ASP A 611 2.09 3.94 22.59
CA ASP A 611 2.36 4.83 23.71
C ASP A 611 1.55 4.30 24.89
N GLU A 612 2.21 3.62 25.83
CA GLU A 612 1.60 3.23 27.08
C GLU A 612 1.32 4.51 27.87
N PHE A 613 0.08 5.01 27.77
CA PHE A 613 -0.34 6.14 28.58
C PHE A 613 -0.82 5.59 29.93
N THR A 614 0.08 5.57 30.91
CA THR A 614 -0.30 5.21 32.29
C THR A 614 -0.93 6.42 32.96
N ILE A 615 -2.25 6.42 33.13
CA ILE A 615 -2.92 7.42 33.96
C ILE A 615 -2.86 6.92 35.41
N ARG A 616 -1.93 7.48 36.21
CA ARG A 616 -1.93 7.27 37.66
C ARG A 616 -2.92 8.21 38.33
N VAL A 617 -4.05 7.68 38.77
CA VAL A 617 -4.98 8.42 39.64
C VAL A 617 -4.46 8.33 41.07
N ARG A 618 -3.77 9.38 41.55
CA ARG A 618 -3.43 9.54 42.97
C ARG A 618 -4.51 10.37 43.64
N ARG A 619 -5.14 9.82 44.69
CA ARG A 619 -5.95 10.62 45.61
C ARG A 619 -5.00 11.58 46.32
N ASN A 620 -5.14 12.88 46.07
CA ASN A 620 -4.37 13.86 46.83
C ASN A 620 -4.89 13.79 48.28
N ARG A 621 -4.05 13.37 49.22
CA ARG A 621 -4.30 13.56 50.66
C ARG A 621 -4.11 15.04 50.99
N GLY A 622 -4.97 15.88 50.42
CA GLY A 622 -5.13 17.26 50.85
C GLY A 622 -5.84 17.23 52.20
N SER A 623 -5.13 17.64 53.24
CA SER A 623 -5.69 17.89 54.56
C SER A 623 -6.97 18.71 54.44
N ILE A 624 -8.04 18.20 55.06
CA ILE A 624 -9.28 18.95 55.27
C ILE A 624 -8.93 20.10 56.22
N ARG A 625 -8.51 21.25 55.69
CA ARG A 625 -8.73 22.53 56.35
C ARG A 625 -10.07 23.05 55.88
N ARG A 626 -11.07 22.95 56.77
CA ARG A 626 -12.37 23.62 56.63
C ARG A 626 -12.12 25.11 56.40
N ASN A 627 -12.35 25.58 55.18
CA ASN A 627 -12.72 26.98 54.95
C ASN A 627 -14.09 26.98 54.27
N ARG A 628 -15.09 27.37 55.07
CA ARG A 628 -16.44 27.70 54.61
C ARG A 628 -16.35 28.91 53.68
N ARG A 629 -16.67 28.70 52.40
CA ARG A 629 -17.43 29.58 51.47
C ARG A 629 -16.90 29.39 50.05
N SER A 630 -17.64 28.62 49.26
CA SER A 630 -17.61 28.70 47.80
C SER A 630 -18.99 28.33 47.25
N ALA A 631 -19.42 29.14 46.28
CA ALA A 631 -20.70 29.13 45.59
C ALA A 631 -20.97 27.81 44.84
N PRO A 632 -22.24 27.49 44.48
CA PRO A 632 -22.57 26.21 43.87
C PRO A 632 -21.93 26.06 42.48
N ILE A 633 -21.16 24.98 42.32
CA ILE A 633 -20.62 24.52 41.04
C ILE A 633 -21.77 23.85 40.27
N ALA A 634 -22.01 24.33 39.04
CA ALA A 634 -23.02 23.80 38.13
C ALA A 634 -22.75 22.32 37.76
N LYS A 635 -23.82 21.53 37.68
CA LYS A 635 -23.80 20.13 37.22
C LYS A 635 -23.33 20.02 35.76
N PRO A 636 -22.68 18.91 35.35
CA PRO A 636 -22.36 18.65 33.95
C PRO A 636 -23.64 18.43 33.11
N PRO A 637 -23.63 18.72 31.79
CA PRO A 637 -24.80 18.54 30.93
C PRO A 637 -25.02 17.06 30.63
N GLU A 638 -26.29 16.67 30.72
CA GLU A 638 -26.80 15.33 30.41
C GLU A 638 -27.30 15.34 28.94
N PHE A 639 -26.40 15.22 27.96
CA PHE A 639 -26.78 15.20 26.54
C PHE A 639 -26.01 14.14 25.75
N LEU A 640 -26.52 12.91 25.77
CA LEU A 640 -26.39 11.92 24.68
C LEU A 640 -27.72 11.18 24.55
N ARG A 641 -28.77 11.90 24.13
CA ARG A 641 -29.97 11.33 23.50
C ARG A 641 -30.29 12.19 22.28
N LEU A 642 -30.21 11.57 21.11
CA LEU A 642 -30.45 12.18 19.79
C LEU A 642 -31.92 12.62 19.65
N PRO A 643 -32.21 13.82 19.13
CA PRO A 643 -33.51 14.13 18.52
C PRO A 643 -33.40 14.36 17.00
N ALA A 644 -34.51 14.06 16.31
CA ALA A 644 -34.68 14.17 14.86
C ALA A 644 -34.68 15.64 14.37
N VAL A 645 -34.08 15.86 13.19
CA VAL A 645 -33.82 17.18 12.58
C VAL A 645 -34.99 17.63 11.71
N SER A 646 -35.32 18.93 11.78
CA SER A 646 -36.02 19.69 10.72
C SER A 646 -35.24 20.98 10.42
N LEU A 647 -35.18 21.36 9.14
CA LEU A 647 -34.47 22.53 8.57
C LEU A 647 -35.46 23.71 8.40
N PRO A 648 -35.01 25.00 8.40
CA PRO A 648 -34.72 25.65 7.10
C PRO A 648 -33.71 26.85 7.05
N SER A 649 -33.22 27.06 5.81
CA SER A 649 -32.93 28.30 5.02
C SER A 649 -32.01 29.46 5.47
N VAL A 650 -30.82 29.49 4.85
CA VAL A 650 -30.13 30.53 4.02
C VAL A 650 -30.56 32.02 4.08
N THR A 651 -29.61 32.95 4.31
CA THR A 651 -29.26 34.09 3.40
C THR A 651 -27.90 34.76 3.73
N GLU A 652 -27.38 35.51 2.75
CA GLU A 652 -26.00 35.92 2.41
C GLU A 652 -25.33 37.02 3.27
N PHE A 653 -23.99 37.20 3.14
CA PHE A 653 -23.34 38.41 2.57
C PHE A 653 -21.79 38.29 2.50
N ILE A 654 -21.19 39.11 1.62
CA ILE A 654 -19.87 39.00 0.97
C ILE A 654 -18.93 40.19 1.32
N ARG A 655 -17.59 39.94 1.28
CA ARG A 655 -16.38 40.83 1.08
C ARG A 655 -15.77 41.59 2.29
N PRO A 656 -14.51 42.10 2.21
CA PRO A 656 -13.29 41.64 1.49
C PRO A 656 -11.98 41.66 2.34
N ILE A 657 -10.90 41.15 1.73
CA ILE A 657 -9.50 41.00 2.19
C ILE A 657 -8.73 42.34 2.23
N PRO A 658 -7.68 42.45 3.07
CA PRO A 658 -6.40 42.93 2.57
C PRO A 658 -5.19 42.04 2.99
N ALA A 659 -4.18 42.03 2.11
CA ALA A 659 -2.85 41.43 2.27
C ALA A 659 -1.79 42.55 2.53
N PRO A 660 -0.48 42.26 2.51
CA PRO A 660 0.30 41.57 3.56
C PRO A 660 1.43 42.47 4.12
N GLU A 661 1.89 42.22 5.34
CA GLU A 661 3.10 42.88 5.87
C GLU A 661 4.32 41.94 5.87
N LEU A 662 5.35 42.38 5.15
CA LEU A 662 6.74 41.95 5.22
C LEU A 662 7.37 42.35 6.56
N ARG A 663 8.06 41.42 7.24
CA ARG A 663 9.27 41.78 8.02
C ARG A 663 10.15 40.57 8.43
N ARG A 664 11.41 40.72 8.01
CA ARG A 664 12.70 40.47 8.69
C ARG A 664 13.05 39.07 9.22
N THR A 665 14.11 38.57 8.60
CA THR A 665 15.00 37.48 9.00
C THR A 665 15.87 37.83 10.22
N SER A 666 15.89 36.93 11.21
CA SER A 666 16.96 36.69 12.19
C SER A 666 16.89 35.18 12.47
N GLY A 667 17.93 34.36 12.44
CA GLY A 667 19.27 34.51 12.99
C GLY A 667 19.50 33.26 13.86
N TYR A 668 20.43 32.40 13.41
CA TYR A 668 20.91 31.13 13.98
C TYR A 668 20.43 30.68 15.38
N SER A 669 19.80 29.50 15.44
CA SER A 669 19.76 28.65 16.64
C SER A 669 19.60 27.18 16.27
N ASN A 670 20.70 26.40 16.27
CA ASN A 670 20.67 24.94 16.40
C ASN A 670 22.10 24.44 16.68
N SER A 671 22.44 24.27 17.96
CA SER A 671 23.61 23.51 18.40
C SER A 671 23.14 22.29 19.20
N LYS A 672 23.79 21.13 18.99
CA LYS A 672 23.53 19.92 19.76
C LYS A 672 24.76 19.59 20.60
N ARG A 673 24.57 19.46 21.91
CA ARG A 673 25.60 19.04 22.86
C ARG A 673 25.49 17.52 23.07
N SER A 674 26.60 16.82 22.95
CA SER A 674 26.68 15.39 23.26
C SER A 674 27.84 15.13 24.21
N ASN A 675 27.59 14.36 25.26
CA ASN A 675 28.59 13.96 26.23
C ASN A 675 29.01 12.53 25.92
N TYR A 676 30.31 12.29 25.83
CA TYR A 676 30.87 10.97 25.61
C TYR A 676 31.79 10.60 26.75
N SER A 677 31.52 9.44 27.34
CA SER A 677 32.32 8.87 28.42
C SER A 677 33.14 7.73 27.86
N SER A 678 34.46 7.76 28.08
CA SER A 678 35.35 6.64 27.82
C SER A 678 35.95 6.15 29.13
N VAL A 679 36.27 4.86 29.19
CA VAL A 679 36.91 4.24 30.35
C VAL A 679 38.35 3.95 29.98
N ASP A 680 39.29 4.45 30.76
CA ASP A 680 40.70 4.16 30.52
C ASP A 680 41.08 2.75 30.99
N ALA A 681 42.31 2.33 30.67
CA ALA A 681 42.82 1.00 31.01
C ALA A 681 42.91 0.72 32.52
N THR A 682 42.72 1.75 33.36
CA THR A 682 42.66 1.63 34.84
C THR A 682 41.24 1.57 35.38
N GLY A 683 40.22 1.62 34.51
CA GLY A 683 38.81 1.57 34.88
C GLY A 683 38.20 2.95 35.20
N ASN A 684 38.95 4.04 35.00
CA ASN A 684 38.44 5.38 35.30
C ASN A 684 37.65 5.94 34.11
N VAL A 685 36.45 6.45 34.40
CA VAL A 685 35.56 7.03 33.39
C VAL A 685 35.86 8.51 33.21
N LYS A 686 36.30 8.91 32.01
CA LYS A 686 36.51 10.30 31.61
C LYS A 686 35.42 10.73 30.65
N THR A 687 34.77 11.86 30.92
CA THR A 687 33.66 12.36 30.10
C THR A 687 34.04 13.68 29.42
N GLU A 688 33.89 13.73 28.10
CA GLU A 688 34.18 14.90 27.27
C GLU A 688 32.93 15.37 26.51
N ASN A 689 32.83 16.67 26.30
CA ASN A 689 31.65 17.31 25.69
C ASN A 689 32.01 17.83 24.30
N TYR A 690 31.21 17.47 23.30
CA TYR A 690 31.35 17.98 21.93
C TYR A 690 30.13 18.78 21.51
N TRP A 691 30.39 19.82 20.70
CA TRP A 691 29.39 20.72 20.14
C TRP A 691 29.33 20.56 18.63
N PHE A 692 28.13 20.34 18.12
CA PHE A 692 27.86 20.23 16.69
C PHE A 692 26.97 21.40 16.25
N LEU A 693 27.36 22.09 15.19
CA LEU A 693 26.59 23.17 14.56
C LEU A 693 26.00 22.68 13.24
N ARG A 694 24.75 23.04 12.97
CA ARG A 694 24.05 22.75 11.71
C ARG A 694 23.98 24.01 10.85
N GLU A 695 24.52 23.97 9.63
CA GLU A 695 24.31 25.04 8.63
C GLU A 695 23.12 24.69 7.71
N ASN A 696 22.26 25.69 7.43
CA ASN A 696 21.09 25.55 6.57
C ASN A 696 21.49 25.67 5.08
N ASN A 697 21.65 24.54 4.39
CA ASN A 697 21.14 24.28 3.03
C ASN A 697 21.68 22.95 2.49
N SER A 698 20.74 22.05 2.14
CA SER A 698 20.76 20.88 1.23
C SER A 698 22.00 19.99 0.99
N ASP A 699 23.11 20.12 1.73
CA ASP A 699 24.24 19.17 1.70
C ASP A 699 24.67 18.84 3.14
N TRP A 700 24.74 17.55 3.49
CA TRP A 700 25.17 17.11 4.81
C TRP A 700 26.68 17.37 4.98
N ARG A 701 27.04 18.45 5.69
CA ARG A 701 28.41 18.70 6.15
C ARG A 701 28.39 18.96 7.65
N ASP A 702 28.67 17.94 8.44
CA ASP A 702 28.84 18.09 9.88
C ASP A 702 30.21 18.75 10.17
N ARG A 703 30.20 19.92 10.81
CA ARG A 703 31.42 20.57 11.31
C ARG A 703 31.62 20.25 12.78
N LEU A 704 32.68 19.50 13.09
CA LEU A 704 33.17 19.31 14.46
C LEU A 704 34.03 20.53 14.84
N ILE A 705 33.69 21.19 15.96
CA ILE A 705 34.55 22.20 16.59
C ILE A 705 35.15 21.56 17.83
N THR A 706 36.47 21.32 17.82
CA THR A 706 37.21 20.89 19.00
C THR A 706 37.85 22.10 19.68
N THR A 707 38.13 22.01 20.97
CA THR A 707 38.75 23.09 21.76
C THR A 707 40.29 23.12 21.66
N ARG A 708 40.90 22.46 20.66
CA ARG A 708 42.37 22.29 20.55
C ARG A 708 42.88 22.47 19.11
N ALA A 709 44.19 22.74 18.98
CA ALA A 709 44.83 23.12 17.73
C ALA A 709 44.90 21.94 16.73
N VAL A 710 44.23 22.07 15.59
CA VAL A 710 44.22 21.10 14.49
C VAL A 710 45.31 21.48 13.48
N ARG A 711 46.15 20.52 13.08
CA ARG A 711 47.27 20.79 12.17
C ARG A 711 46.89 20.67 10.68
N GLU A 712 46.16 19.63 10.28
CA GLU A 712 45.76 19.41 8.88
C GLU A 712 44.37 18.76 8.74
N ARG A 713 43.69 19.05 7.61
CA ARG A 713 42.39 18.48 7.23
C ARG A 713 42.36 18.17 5.74
N HIS A 714 42.02 16.93 5.38
CA HIS A 714 41.80 16.53 3.99
C HIS A 714 40.52 15.70 3.83
N TYR A 715 39.99 15.69 2.61
CA TYR A 715 38.76 14.99 2.23
C TYR A 715 39.07 13.96 1.16
N GLU A 716 38.83 12.69 1.47
CA GLU A 716 38.94 11.58 0.52
C GLU A 716 37.71 10.66 0.65
N GLY A 717 37.24 10.14 -0.49
CA GLY A 717 36.17 9.13 -0.51
C GLY A 717 34.85 9.51 0.15
N GLY A 718 34.53 10.81 0.28
CA GLY A 718 33.29 11.30 0.90
C GLY A 718 33.27 11.28 2.43
N GLY A 719 34.44 11.22 3.09
CA GLY A 719 34.59 11.41 4.53
C GLY A 719 35.61 12.51 4.88
N MET A 720 35.58 13.00 6.11
CA MET A 720 36.55 13.97 6.64
C MET A 720 37.51 13.27 7.59
N VAL A 721 38.82 13.50 7.41
CA VAL A 721 39.88 13.01 8.30
C VAL A 721 40.56 14.19 9.00
N ILE A 722 40.70 14.11 10.33
CA ILE A 722 41.35 15.14 11.16
C ILE A 722 42.54 14.53 11.90
N HIS A 723 43.69 15.22 11.81
CA HIS A 723 44.89 14.90 12.58
C HIS A 723 45.02 15.84 13.78
N GLU A 724 45.12 15.26 14.98
CA GLU A 724 45.28 16.00 16.23
C GLU A 724 46.50 15.47 17.02
N GLU A 725 47.40 16.37 17.42
CA GLU A 725 48.55 16.08 18.29
C GLU A 725 48.21 16.48 19.73
N ASN A 726 48.46 15.58 20.68
CA ASN A 726 48.39 15.90 22.11
C ASN A 726 49.80 16.33 22.62
N PRO A 727 49.93 17.07 23.75
CA PRO A 727 51.22 17.55 24.27
C PRO A 727 52.26 16.46 24.62
N GLU A 728 51.86 15.19 24.56
CA GLU A 728 52.70 14.01 24.83
C GLU A 728 53.19 13.32 23.54
N GLY A 729 53.02 13.92 22.36
CA GLY A 729 53.55 13.40 21.08
C GLY A 729 52.72 12.31 20.40
N ALA A 730 51.57 11.91 20.98
CA ALA A 730 50.67 10.93 20.37
C ALA A 730 49.76 11.59 19.31
N THR A 731 49.76 11.05 18.08
CA THR A 731 48.84 11.45 17.02
C THR A 731 47.54 10.65 17.11
N SER A 732 46.40 11.34 17.12
CA SER A 732 45.07 10.73 17.00
C SER A 732 44.48 11.02 15.62
N ILE A 733 43.89 10.00 14.99
CA ILE A 733 43.20 10.12 13.70
C ILE A 733 41.71 9.92 13.95
N ILE A 734 40.92 10.91 13.53
CA ILE A 734 39.45 10.86 13.63
C ILE A 734 38.89 10.85 12.21
N GLY A 735 38.20 9.76 11.86
CA GLY A 735 37.46 9.62 10.61
C GLY A 735 35.95 9.75 10.86
N VAL A 736 35.27 10.58 10.08
CA VAL A 736 33.80 10.72 10.14
C VAL A 736 33.19 10.48 8.76
N LYS A 737 32.30 9.49 8.67
CA LYS A 737 31.48 9.24 7.47
C LYS A 737 30.11 8.70 7.87
N GLN A 738 29.04 9.35 7.39
CA GLN A 738 27.64 8.94 7.59
C GLN A 738 27.23 8.70 9.06
N GLY A 739 27.66 9.57 9.97
CA GLY A 739 27.24 9.55 11.38
C GLY A 739 27.98 8.56 12.29
N ASN A 740 28.94 7.81 11.77
CA ASN A 740 29.85 6.99 12.57
C ASN A 740 31.19 7.72 12.77
N VAL A 741 31.65 7.80 14.02
CA VAL A 741 32.95 8.38 14.40
C VAL A 741 33.83 7.25 14.91
N ILE A 742 34.99 7.06 14.29
CA ILE A 742 36.00 6.09 14.74
C ILE A 742 37.25 6.85 15.15
N VAL A 743 37.73 6.60 16.38
CA VAL A 743 38.89 7.27 16.96
C VAL A 743 40.00 6.25 17.16
N PHE A 744 41.16 6.47 16.53
CA PHE A 744 42.35 5.67 16.74
C PHE A 744 43.41 6.45 17.51
N LYS A 745 44.05 5.78 18.49
CA LYS A 745 45.16 6.31 19.27
C LYS A 745 46.41 5.50 18.96
N ARG A 746 47.44 6.13 18.41
CA ARG A 746 48.74 5.48 18.17
C ARG A 746 49.54 5.50 19.48
N GLN A 747 49.82 4.33 20.05
CA GLN A 747 50.90 4.16 21.04
C GLN A 747 52.10 3.58 20.30
N GLU A 748 53.29 4.13 20.54
CA GLU A 748 54.53 3.56 20.01
C GLU A 748 54.71 2.15 20.57
N SER A 749 54.98 1.20 19.66
CA SER A 749 55.04 -0.27 19.78
C SER A 749 53.70 -1.02 19.61
N ASP A 750 53.66 -1.79 18.50
CA ASP A 750 52.70 -2.81 18.07
C ASP A 750 51.25 -2.41 17.72
N VAL A 751 50.99 -2.27 16.42
CA VAL A 751 49.62 -2.25 15.85
C VAL A 751 49.12 -3.70 15.72
N LYS A 752 48.25 -4.14 16.65
CA LYS A 752 47.37 -5.29 16.39
C LYS A 752 46.08 -4.80 15.74
N VAL A 753 45.92 -5.09 14.45
CA VAL A 753 44.67 -4.85 13.72
C VAL A 753 43.65 -5.91 14.15
N SER A 754 42.53 -5.48 14.74
CA SER A 754 41.38 -6.35 14.97
C SER A 754 40.58 -6.53 13.67
N ASN A 755 39.96 -7.71 13.48
CA ASN A 755 39.41 -8.22 12.22
C ASN A 755 38.15 -7.50 11.67
N GLU A 756 37.93 -6.22 11.96
CA GLU A 756 36.75 -5.47 11.50
C GLU A 756 37.10 -4.19 10.72
N VAL A 757 38.07 -4.27 9.80
CA VAL A 757 38.34 -3.19 8.83
C VAL A 757 38.03 -3.68 7.41
N PRO A 758 37.12 -3.02 6.67
CA PRO A 758 36.87 -3.32 5.26
C PRO A 758 38.15 -3.25 4.43
N GLU A 759 38.35 -4.16 3.48
CA GLU A 759 39.59 -4.29 2.70
C GLU A 759 40.03 -3.01 1.98
N TRP A 760 39.08 -2.16 1.56
CA TRP A 760 39.37 -0.90 0.86
C TRP A 760 40.01 0.19 1.73
N TRP A 761 40.27 -0.07 3.01
CA TRP A 761 40.85 0.89 3.96
C TRP A 761 42.10 0.33 4.69
N LYS A 762 42.69 -0.76 4.17
CA LYS A 762 43.92 -1.38 4.72
C LYS A 762 45.22 -0.90 4.06
N GLU A 763 45.14 -0.26 2.88
CA GLU A 763 46.23 0.55 2.30
C GLU A 763 46.25 1.93 2.96
#